data_AF-A0AAF0XYF0-F1
#
_entry.id   AF-A0AAF0XYF0-F1
#
_cell.length_a   1.000
_cell.length_b   1.000
_cell.length_c   1.000
_cell.angle_alpha   90.00
_cell.angle_beta   90.00
_cell.angle_gamma   90.00
#
_symmetry.space_group_name_H-M   'P 1'
#
loop_
_entity.id
_entity.type
_entity.pdbx_description
1 polymer ?
#
loop_
_entity_poly.entity_id
_entity_poly.type
_entity_poly.pdbx_seq_one_letter_code
_entity_poly.pdbx_strand_id
1 'polypeptide(L)'
;MVSVLKNLWVSPCFALSSEKKPRFRVRASSVSGGKSAVVNGVGVNEEKSKVLGVEGNGRVVLNGMEDKSGNDVARKKLEPLWDDGYGKQTVKDYLELAEEFIKPDGGPPRWFCPLECGEPMEDAPVLLFLPGMDGLGMGLILHHEALGEAFEVRCLHIPVHDRTPFEDLVKFVEYSLRSEYAASPNKPIYLVGDSFGGSLALAVASRNPTIDLVLILANPATSFGRSQLQPIFPLLEALPEELQVAIPYLLSGVMGDPMKMAMVNIDTSLPRTVVTGKMSANLTALLPLLSSLSDIIPKDTLLWKLKLLKSAAAYANSRLHAVTAEVLILASGKDNMLPSKDEAQRLSTSLRNCKICYFKDNGHTILLEDDVNLMTIIKGNCKYRRSRKHDFIKDFIPPSMSEYKKAVEKYGSYRYYVSPVMLSTMPDGKIVRGLAGVPNEGPVLLVGYHMLLGTELVPLALEFLREKKVLIRGLTHPTLFSQQAASSSNEFSFFDLLKVFGALPVTPSNLFKLFSTKSHGLLYPGGAREALHRKGEEYKLFWPDQPEFVRMAARFGTTIVPFGVVGEDDIAEIVLDYNDYMRIPVVNDLIKKSNEEGIRLRTEMSGEIANQDLYFPGILPKIPGRFYFLFGKPIQTKGKENVLKNRDSANELYLQIKSEVEQNIAYLIKKRKEDPYRGILDRTVYRALDASIDEAPSFEL
;
A
#
# COMPACT_ATOMS: atom_id res chain seq x y z
N MET A 1 -17.45 50.32 -52.98
CA MET A 1 -17.52 50.16 -54.45
C MET A 1 -17.81 48.69 -54.73
N VAL A 2 -18.98 48.42 -55.30
CA VAL A 2 -19.40 47.29 -56.16
C VAL A 2 -18.46 46.07 -56.29
N SER A 3 -19.01 44.87 -56.01
CA SER A 3 -18.88 43.55 -56.69
C SER A 3 -17.50 43.17 -57.28
N VAL A 4 -16.94 41.97 -57.05
CA VAL A 4 -17.29 40.75 -57.82
C VAL A 4 -16.75 39.47 -57.13
N LEU A 5 -17.57 38.43 -57.26
CA LEU A 5 -17.49 37.03 -56.84
C LEU A 5 -16.34 36.17 -57.42
N LYS A 6 -16.05 35.08 -56.67
CA LYS A 6 -15.89 33.65 -57.04
C LYS A 6 -14.69 33.04 -56.29
N ASN A 7 -14.65 31.81 -55.78
CA ASN A 7 -15.57 30.69 -55.55
C ASN A 7 -14.75 29.65 -54.77
N LEU A 8 -15.29 29.03 -53.72
CA LEU A 8 -15.29 27.58 -53.48
C LEU A 8 -16.03 27.28 -52.16
N TRP A 9 -17.16 26.58 -52.31
CA TRP A 9 -18.06 26.12 -51.25
C TRP A 9 -17.46 25.01 -50.38
N VAL A 10 -17.71 25.05 -49.06
CA VAL A 10 -18.38 24.00 -48.26
C VAL A 10 -19.03 24.65 -47.02
N SER A 11 -20.30 24.32 -46.74
CA SER A 11 -21.18 24.93 -45.72
C SER A 11 -20.74 24.74 -44.25
N PRO A 12 -21.05 25.71 -43.36
CA PRO A 12 -20.92 25.59 -41.92
C PRO A 12 -22.26 25.22 -41.24
N CYS A 13 -22.24 24.23 -40.37
CA CYS A 13 -23.24 24.10 -39.30
C CYS A 13 -22.51 23.81 -38.00
N PHE A 14 -22.28 24.87 -37.24
CA PHE A 14 -22.00 24.79 -35.81
C PHE A 14 -23.32 24.51 -35.09
N ALA A 15 -23.43 23.34 -34.46
CA ALA A 15 -24.35 23.09 -33.38
C ALA A 15 -23.58 22.33 -32.29
N LEU A 16 -23.32 23.01 -31.17
CA LEU A 16 -22.87 22.38 -29.94
C LEU A 16 -23.96 21.41 -29.48
N SER A 17 -23.64 20.11 -29.39
CA SER A 17 -24.42 19.16 -28.59
C SER A 17 -23.71 18.95 -27.26
N SER A 18 -24.13 19.74 -26.26
CA SER A 18 -23.94 19.44 -24.85
C SER A 18 -25.09 18.54 -24.41
N GLU A 19 -24.88 17.23 -24.39
CA GLU A 19 -25.66 16.28 -23.57
C GLU A 19 -24.99 14.90 -23.61
N LYS A 20 -24.04 14.66 -22.71
CA LYS A 20 -23.66 13.31 -22.29
C LYS A 20 -23.84 13.22 -20.79
N LYS A 21 -25.08 12.92 -20.36
CA LYS A 21 -25.30 12.33 -19.03
C LYS A 21 -24.67 10.94 -19.03
N PRO A 22 -23.78 10.61 -18.09
CA PRO A 22 -23.25 9.26 -18.02
C PRO A 22 -24.37 8.32 -17.52
N ARG A 23 -24.57 7.20 -18.23
CA ARG A 23 -25.49 6.12 -17.82
C ARG A 23 -24.70 5.15 -16.96
N PHE A 24 -25.16 4.86 -15.75
CA PHE A 24 -24.53 3.86 -14.86
C PHE A 24 -25.54 2.81 -14.39
N ARG A 25 -25.05 1.59 -14.15
CA ARG A 25 -25.84 0.38 -13.81
C ARG A 25 -25.26 -0.30 -12.58
N VAL A 26 -26.01 -0.39 -11.49
CA VAL A 26 -25.62 -1.18 -10.31
C VAL A 26 -25.89 -2.67 -10.57
N ARG A 27 -24.92 -3.55 -10.28
CA ARG A 27 -25.15 -5.00 -10.29
C ARG A 27 -25.57 -5.43 -8.87
N ALA A 28 -26.86 -5.70 -8.69
CA ALA A 28 -27.37 -6.36 -7.49
C ALA A 28 -27.32 -7.88 -7.69
N SER A 29 -26.71 -8.61 -6.75
CA SER A 29 -26.85 -10.06 -6.66
C SER A 29 -27.66 -10.39 -5.41
N SER A 30 -28.74 -11.16 -5.58
CA SER A 30 -29.49 -11.70 -4.44
C SER A 30 -28.82 -12.99 -3.99
N VAL A 31 -28.75 -13.20 -2.68
CA VAL A 31 -28.13 -14.40 -2.06
C VAL A 31 -29.01 -15.65 -2.21
N SER A 32 -30.17 -15.54 -2.88
CA SER A 32 -31.03 -16.69 -3.22
C SER A 32 -31.02 -16.96 -4.71
N GLY A 33 -30.31 -18.02 -5.14
CA GLY A 33 -30.58 -18.75 -6.38
C GLY A 33 -30.71 -17.92 -7.67
N GLY A 34 -29.58 -17.64 -8.31
CA GLY A 34 -29.45 -17.68 -9.77
C GLY A 34 -30.46 -16.91 -10.63
N LYS A 35 -30.69 -15.62 -10.37
CA LYS A 35 -31.13 -14.66 -11.41
C LYS A 35 -30.49 -13.29 -11.18
N SER A 36 -29.62 -12.89 -12.10
CA SER A 36 -29.06 -11.53 -12.17
C SER A 36 -30.14 -10.60 -12.72
N ALA A 37 -30.58 -9.61 -11.94
CA ALA A 37 -31.47 -8.55 -12.40
C ALA A 37 -30.68 -7.24 -12.54
N VAL A 38 -30.70 -6.67 -13.74
CA VAL A 38 -30.22 -5.31 -14.00
C VAL A 38 -31.39 -4.37 -13.75
N VAL A 39 -31.29 -3.48 -12.77
CA VAL A 39 -32.31 -2.44 -12.56
C VAL A 39 -32.01 -1.30 -13.53
N ASN A 40 -32.84 -1.13 -14.57
CA ASN A 40 -32.92 0.10 -15.35
C ASN A 40 -34.07 0.95 -14.76
N GLY A 41 -33.82 2.23 -14.51
CA GLY A 41 -34.89 3.19 -14.26
C GLY A 41 -35.71 3.40 -15.54
N VAL A 42 -37.03 3.34 -15.40
CA VAL A 42 -38.11 3.73 -16.33
C VAL A 42 -38.74 2.61 -17.19
N GLY A 43 -40.04 2.39 -16.93
CA GLY A 43 -41.09 2.21 -17.95
C GLY A 43 -41.31 0.80 -18.51
N VAL A 44 -42.37 0.13 -18.04
CA VAL A 44 -42.96 -1.08 -18.62
C VAL A 44 -43.30 -0.87 -20.09
N ASN A 45 -42.80 -1.73 -20.98
CA ASN A 45 -43.56 -2.20 -22.12
C ASN A 45 -43.14 -3.62 -22.50
N GLU A 46 -44.15 -4.48 -22.61
CA GLU A 46 -44.07 -5.91 -22.88
C GLU A 46 -43.39 -6.20 -24.22
N GLU A 47 -42.46 -7.15 -24.26
CA GLU A 47 -42.20 -7.91 -25.48
C GLU A 47 -41.83 -9.37 -25.17
N LYS A 48 -42.29 -10.25 -26.06
CA LYS A 48 -42.67 -11.64 -25.83
C LYS A 48 -41.50 -12.58 -25.59
N SER A 49 -41.70 -13.49 -24.63
CA SER A 49 -40.90 -14.67 -24.37
C SER A 49 -40.91 -15.65 -25.55
N LYS A 50 -39.72 -16.08 -26.00
CA LYS A 50 -39.54 -17.32 -26.77
C LYS A 50 -38.90 -18.35 -25.86
N VAL A 51 -39.69 -19.36 -25.52
CA VAL A 51 -39.29 -20.60 -24.86
C VAL A 51 -38.59 -21.49 -25.90
N LEU A 52 -37.41 -22.02 -25.58
CA LEU A 52 -36.81 -23.14 -26.29
C LEU A 52 -36.49 -24.24 -25.27
N GLY A 53 -37.09 -25.41 -25.51
CA GLY A 53 -37.20 -26.51 -24.56
C GLY A 53 -35.98 -27.42 -24.50
N VAL A 54 -36.08 -28.35 -23.56
CA VAL A 54 -35.15 -29.42 -23.24
C VAL A 54 -35.66 -30.72 -23.86
N GLU A 55 -34.79 -31.45 -24.58
CA GLU A 55 -34.79 -32.90 -24.88
C GLU A 55 -33.50 -33.14 -25.69
N GLY A 56 -32.71 -34.21 -25.61
CA GLY A 56 -32.76 -35.53 -24.99
C GLY A 56 -31.50 -36.29 -25.47
N ASN A 57 -31.12 -37.35 -24.74
CA ASN A 57 -29.91 -38.16 -24.91
C ASN A 57 -29.53 -38.64 -26.34
N GLY A 58 -28.23 -38.66 -26.62
CA GLY A 58 -27.61 -39.45 -27.69
C GLY A 58 -26.11 -39.69 -27.44
N ARG A 59 -25.70 -40.96 -27.34
CA ARG A 59 -24.31 -41.41 -27.16
C ARG A 59 -23.66 -41.73 -28.52
N VAL A 60 -22.34 -41.95 -28.50
CA VAL A 60 -21.44 -42.57 -29.53
C VAL A 60 -20.84 -41.51 -30.52
N VAL A 61 -19.55 -41.40 -30.88
CA VAL A 61 -18.31 -42.23 -30.86
C VAL A 61 -17.07 -41.31 -30.67
N LEU A 62 -16.01 -41.83 -30.05
CA LEU A 62 -14.64 -41.27 -30.01
C LEU A 62 -13.95 -41.33 -31.39
N ASN A 63 -13.28 -40.24 -31.81
CA ASN A 63 -12.06 -40.35 -32.62
C ASN A 63 -11.17 -39.09 -32.51
N GLY A 64 -9.98 -39.32 -31.97
CA GLY A 64 -8.71 -38.60 -32.11
C GLY A 64 -8.68 -37.09 -32.37
N MET A 65 -8.30 -36.33 -31.35
CA MET A 65 -7.38 -35.19 -31.52
C MET A 65 -6.59 -34.98 -30.23
N GLU A 66 -5.30 -34.78 -30.41
CA GLU A 66 -4.22 -34.83 -29.43
C GLU A 66 -4.42 -33.96 -28.18
N ASP A 67 -4.05 -34.51 -27.03
CA ASP A 67 -3.91 -33.82 -25.76
C ASP A 67 -2.98 -32.60 -25.89
N LYS A 68 -3.58 -31.41 -25.96
CA LYS A 68 -2.96 -30.17 -25.51
C LYS A 68 -3.53 -29.78 -24.15
N SER A 69 -3.26 -30.59 -23.13
CA SER A 69 -3.43 -30.16 -21.74
C SER A 69 -2.29 -29.21 -21.39
N GLY A 70 -2.55 -27.91 -21.55
CA GLY A 70 -1.59 -26.87 -21.23
C GLY A 70 -2.16 -25.46 -21.34
N ASN A 71 -3.47 -25.29 -21.08
CA ASN A 71 -4.00 -23.97 -20.76
C ASN A 71 -3.80 -23.72 -19.27
N ASP A 72 -2.58 -23.32 -18.89
CA ASP A 72 -2.44 -22.40 -17.77
C ASP A 72 -3.18 -21.13 -18.21
N VAL A 73 -4.42 -20.98 -17.74
CA VAL A 73 -5.13 -19.70 -17.81
C VAL A 73 -4.23 -18.70 -17.11
N ALA A 74 -3.61 -17.81 -17.89
CA ALA A 74 -2.62 -16.87 -17.40
C ALA A 74 -3.26 -16.06 -16.26
N ARG A 75 -2.83 -16.33 -15.03
CA ARG A 75 -3.22 -15.56 -13.84
C ARG A 75 -3.02 -14.07 -14.16
N LYS A 76 -4.07 -13.26 -14.02
CA LYS A 76 -3.97 -11.79 -14.09
C LYS A 76 -2.97 -11.35 -13.01
N LYS A 77 -1.69 -11.22 -13.39
CA LYS A 77 -0.62 -10.81 -12.50
C LYS A 77 -0.43 -9.32 -12.72
N LEU A 78 -0.60 -8.54 -11.65
CA LEU A 78 -0.28 -7.11 -11.70
C LEU A 78 1.22 -6.95 -11.97
N GLU A 79 1.54 -6.07 -12.91
CA GLU A 79 2.91 -5.65 -13.16
C GLU A 79 3.27 -4.48 -12.22
N PRO A 80 4.57 -4.27 -11.90
CA PRO A 80 5.00 -3.06 -11.20
C PRO A 80 4.55 -1.78 -11.92
N LEU A 81 4.23 -0.75 -11.14
CA LEU A 81 3.77 0.55 -11.63
C LEU A 81 2.41 0.49 -12.35
N TRP A 82 1.55 -0.45 -11.95
CA TRP A 82 0.15 -0.51 -12.40
C TRP A 82 -0.63 0.74 -11.96
N ASP A 83 -1.63 1.13 -12.75
CA ASP A 83 -2.53 2.23 -12.42
C ASP A 83 -3.57 1.76 -11.40
N ASP A 84 -3.52 2.32 -10.19
CA ASP A 84 -4.40 1.95 -9.09
C ASP A 84 -5.63 2.86 -8.96
N GLY A 85 -5.82 3.78 -9.91
CA GLY A 85 -6.98 4.65 -9.95
C GLY A 85 -7.01 5.74 -8.89
N TYR A 86 -5.98 5.83 -8.03
CA TYR A 86 -5.96 6.81 -6.95
C TYR A 86 -5.99 8.24 -7.53
N GLY A 87 -6.98 9.02 -7.10
CA GLY A 87 -7.22 10.37 -7.60
C GLY A 87 -8.11 10.47 -8.85
N LYS A 88 -8.59 9.36 -9.44
CA LYS A 88 -9.60 9.39 -10.53
C LYS A 88 -10.99 9.75 -10.02
N GLN A 89 -11.35 9.22 -8.85
CA GLN A 89 -12.55 9.62 -8.11
C GLN A 89 -12.15 10.56 -6.97
N THR A 90 -13.08 11.43 -6.57
CA THR A 90 -12.89 12.48 -5.57
C THR A 90 -14.09 12.56 -4.64
N VAL A 91 -13.99 13.42 -3.62
CA VAL A 91 -15.14 13.72 -2.74
C VAL A 91 -16.30 14.38 -3.50
N LYS A 92 -16.01 15.05 -4.62
CA LYS A 92 -17.07 15.56 -5.49
C LYS A 92 -17.91 14.41 -6.06
N ASP A 93 -17.26 13.36 -6.58
CA ASP A 93 -17.95 12.19 -7.13
C ASP A 93 -18.74 11.43 -6.05
N TYR A 94 -18.21 11.38 -4.83
CA TYR A 94 -18.93 10.85 -3.67
C TYR A 94 -20.26 11.58 -3.45
N LEU A 95 -20.23 12.91 -3.42
CA LEU A 95 -21.41 13.73 -3.15
C LEU A 95 -22.41 13.68 -4.32
N GLU A 96 -21.94 13.69 -5.57
CA GLU A 96 -22.81 13.54 -6.74
C GLU A 96 -23.52 12.17 -6.76
N LEU A 97 -22.82 11.08 -6.42
CA LEU A 97 -23.43 9.75 -6.33
C LEU A 97 -24.35 9.61 -5.13
N ALA A 98 -24.07 10.31 -4.02
CA ALA A 98 -24.93 10.29 -2.85
C ALA A 98 -26.37 10.70 -3.19
N GLU A 99 -26.57 11.65 -4.11
CA GLU A 99 -27.90 12.08 -4.56
C GLU A 99 -28.77 10.96 -5.15
N GLU A 100 -28.15 9.91 -5.71
CA GLU A 100 -28.87 8.73 -6.19
C GLU A 100 -29.20 7.74 -5.06
N PHE A 101 -28.31 7.61 -4.07
CA PHE A 101 -28.47 6.68 -2.95
C PHE A 101 -29.38 7.20 -1.83
N ILE A 102 -29.59 8.51 -1.73
CA ILE A 102 -30.50 9.10 -0.74
C ILE A 102 -31.97 9.04 -1.18
N LYS A 103 -32.25 8.76 -2.46
CA LYS A 103 -33.63 8.67 -2.96
C LYS A 103 -34.39 7.60 -2.17
N PRO A 104 -35.58 7.92 -1.63
CA PRO A 104 -36.38 6.95 -0.90
C PRO A 104 -36.73 5.77 -1.81
N ASP A 105 -36.21 4.60 -1.49
CA ASP A 105 -36.54 3.35 -2.19
C ASP A 105 -37.33 2.37 -1.30
N GLY A 106 -37.50 2.70 -0.01
CA GLY A 106 -38.19 1.87 0.97
C GLY A 106 -37.52 0.51 1.22
N GLY A 107 -36.31 0.30 0.72
CA GLY A 107 -35.61 -0.98 0.79
C GLY A 107 -34.96 -1.24 2.15
N PRO A 108 -34.71 -2.51 2.51
CA PRO A 108 -33.91 -2.86 3.68
C PRO A 108 -32.41 -2.60 3.43
N PRO A 109 -31.56 -2.70 4.48
CA PRO A 109 -30.11 -2.76 4.32
C PRO A 109 -29.68 -3.84 3.32
N ARG A 110 -28.70 -3.55 2.49
CA ARG A 110 -28.31 -4.40 1.35
C ARG A 110 -26.86 -4.23 0.95
N TRP A 111 -26.33 -5.25 0.28
CA TRP A 111 -24.98 -5.22 -0.30
C TRP A 111 -25.03 -4.75 -1.74
N PHE A 112 -24.02 -3.99 -2.16
CA PHE A 112 -23.75 -3.72 -3.57
C PHE A 112 -22.25 -3.84 -3.85
N CYS A 113 -21.90 -4.07 -5.11
CA CYS A 113 -20.51 -4.06 -5.57
C CYS A 113 -20.28 -2.80 -6.42
N PRO A 114 -19.31 -1.94 -6.06
CA PRO A 114 -18.93 -0.81 -6.89
C PRO A 114 -18.43 -1.28 -8.26
N LEU A 115 -18.78 -0.57 -9.32
CA LEU A 115 -18.40 -0.97 -10.68
C LEU A 115 -16.91 -0.73 -10.96
N GLU A 116 -16.37 0.30 -10.33
CA GLU A 116 -14.97 0.72 -10.44
C GLU A 116 -14.01 -0.34 -9.89
N CYS A 117 -14.49 -1.27 -9.07
CA CYS A 117 -13.70 -2.40 -8.59
C CYS A 117 -13.31 -3.39 -9.71
N GLY A 118 -14.03 -3.40 -10.82
CA GLY A 118 -13.71 -4.30 -11.94
C GLY A 118 -13.74 -5.79 -11.55
N GLU A 119 -12.89 -6.58 -12.21
CA GLU A 119 -12.72 -8.01 -11.93
C GLU A 119 -11.45 -8.23 -11.08
N PRO A 120 -11.58 -8.83 -9.88
CA PRO A 120 -10.46 -9.07 -8.98
C PRO A 120 -9.53 -10.16 -9.50
N MET A 121 -8.31 -10.19 -8.96
CA MET A 121 -7.37 -11.30 -9.16
C MET A 121 -7.98 -12.64 -8.72
N GLU A 122 -7.51 -13.72 -9.36
CA GLU A 122 -7.88 -15.08 -8.96
C GLU A 122 -7.56 -15.32 -7.47
N ASP A 123 -8.50 -15.99 -6.79
CA ASP A 123 -8.45 -16.25 -5.35
C ASP A 123 -8.45 -15.02 -4.43
N ALA A 124 -8.89 -13.86 -4.93
CA ALA A 124 -9.11 -12.69 -4.09
C ALA A 124 -10.05 -13.00 -2.92
N PRO A 125 -9.71 -12.58 -1.68
CA PRO A 125 -10.62 -12.67 -0.54
C PRO A 125 -11.72 -11.61 -0.65
N VAL A 126 -12.83 -11.84 0.06
CA VAL A 126 -13.92 -10.87 0.14
C VAL A 126 -13.56 -9.74 1.11
N LEU A 127 -13.88 -8.52 0.71
CA LEU A 127 -13.84 -7.33 1.55
C LEU A 127 -15.26 -6.78 1.71
N LEU A 128 -15.76 -6.81 2.94
CA LEU A 128 -17.04 -6.22 3.32
C LEU A 128 -16.80 -4.84 3.93
N PHE A 129 -17.26 -3.80 3.25
CA PHE A 129 -17.23 -2.43 3.76
C PHE A 129 -18.50 -2.12 4.55
N LEU A 130 -18.31 -1.62 5.77
CA LEU A 130 -19.36 -1.21 6.69
C LEU A 130 -19.30 0.33 6.83
N PRO A 131 -20.35 1.06 6.41
CA PRO A 131 -20.30 2.51 6.31
C PRO A 131 -20.35 3.22 7.67
N GLY A 132 -20.00 4.50 7.63
CA GLY A 132 -20.25 5.44 8.71
C GLY A 132 -21.73 5.76 8.92
N MET A 133 -21.99 6.89 9.57
CA MET A 133 -23.34 7.29 9.97
C MET A 133 -24.25 7.56 8.77
N ASP A 134 -23.69 8.03 7.64
CA ASP A 134 -24.40 8.28 6.39
C ASP A 134 -25.11 7.01 5.88
N GLY A 135 -24.51 5.84 6.07
CA GLY A 135 -25.07 4.56 5.62
C GLY A 135 -25.02 4.34 4.11
N LEU A 136 -24.41 5.23 3.32
CA LEU A 136 -24.45 5.15 1.85
C LEU A 136 -23.65 3.95 1.32
N GLY A 137 -22.58 3.56 2.00
CA GLY A 137 -21.68 2.47 1.56
C GLY A 137 -20.64 2.92 0.54
N MET A 138 -20.52 4.22 0.27
CA MET A 138 -19.61 4.78 -0.74
C MET A 138 -18.32 5.37 -0.16
N GLY A 139 -18.06 5.18 1.15
CA GLY A 139 -16.87 5.74 1.82
C GLY A 139 -15.53 5.22 1.29
N LEU A 140 -15.51 4.18 0.45
CA LEU A 140 -14.32 3.66 -0.22
C LEU A 140 -14.14 4.13 -1.66
N ILE A 141 -14.91 5.11 -2.13
CA ILE A 141 -14.90 5.54 -3.54
C ILE A 141 -13.49 5.89 -4.07
N LEU A 142 -12.63 6.50 -3.25
CA LEU A 142 -11.25 6.82 -3.65
C LEU A 142 -10.33 5.58 -3.80
N HIS A 143 -10.79 4.43 -3.32
CA HIS A 143 -10.00 3.20 -3.18
C HIS A 143 -10.59 2.03 -3.98
N HIS A 144 -11.77 2.18 -4.58
CA HIS A 144 -12.49 1.08 -5.22
C HIS A 144 -11.66 0.39 -6.31
N GLU A 145 -10.99 1.14 -7.18
CA GLU A 145 -10.17 0.57 -8.26
C GLU A 145 -8.99 -0.25 -7.69
N ALA A 146 -8.21 0.35 -6.78
CA ALA A 146 -7.08 -0.33 -6.15
C ALA A 146 -7.50 -1.57 -5.34
N LEU A 147 -8.58 -1.48 -4.56
CA LEU A 147 -9.09 -2.59 -3.74
C LEU A 147 -9.71 -3.67 -4.61
N GLY A 148 -10.42 -3.29 -5.67
CA GLY A 148 -11.10 -4.20 -6.59
C GLY A 148 -10.15 -5.12 -7.34
N GLU A 149 -8.89 -4.71 -7.56
CA GLU A 149 -7.87 -5.61 -8.11
C GLU A 149 -7.51 -6.76 -7.15
N ALA A 150 -7.56 -6.53 -5.82
CA ALA A 150 -7.07 -7.48 -4.83
C ALA A 150 -8.17 -8.19 -4.03
N PHE A 151 -9.39 -7.65 -4.03
CA PHE A 151 -10.52 -8.07 -3.21
C PHE A 151 -11.80 -8.14 -4.04
N GLU A 152 -12.68 -9.07 -3.67
CA GLU A 152 -14.08 -8.94 -4.04
C GLU A 152 -14.76 -7.97 -3.06
N VAL A 153 -14.92 -6.70 -3.50
CA VAL A 153 -15.45 -5.63 -2.65
C VAL A 153 -16.98 -5.63 -2.66
N ARG A 154 -17.57 -5.70 -1.46
CA ARG A 154 -19.01 -5.55 -1.24
C ARG A 154 -19.24 -4.47 -0.19
N CYS A 155 -20.03 -3.46 -0.53
CA CYS A 155 -20.33 -2.33 0.33
C CYS A 155 -21.74 -2.45 0.92
N LEU A 156 -21.86 -2.26 2.23
CA LEU A 156 -23.15 -2.22 2.90
C LEU A 156 -23.79 -0.84 2.68
N HIS A 157 -24.99 -0.84 2.12
CA HIS A 157 -25.87 0.32 2.09
C HIS A 157 -26.99 0.16 3.11
N ILE A 158 -27.14 1.14 3.99
CA ILE A 158 -28.21 1.30 4.98
C ILE A 158 -28.99 2.55 4.56
N PRO A 159 -30.17 2.39 3.93
CA PRO A 159 -30.95 3.53 3.43
C PRO A 159 -31.18 4.61 4.47
N VAL A 160 -31.23 5.87 4.04
CA VAL A 160 -31.33 7.05 4.92
C VAL A 160 -32.52 6.95 5.89
N HIS A 161 -33.66 6.45 5.40
CA HIS A 161 -34.87 6.29 6.19
C HIS A 161 -34.99 4.93 6.90
N ASP A 162 -34.01 4.04 6.75
CA ASP A 162 -33.99 2.76 7.45
C ASP A 162 -33.90 2.97 8.98
N ARG A 163 -34.66 2.16 9.71
CA ARG A 163 -34.73 2.15 11.17
C ARG A 163 -34.40 0.79 11.75
N THR A 164 -33.60 -0.01 11.04
CA THR A 164 -33.19 -1.34 11.50
C THR A 164 -32.36 -1.20 12.79
N PRO A 165 -32.74 -1.87 13.89
CA PRO A 165 -31.98 -1.85 15.14
C PRO A 165 -30.56 -2.40 14.97
N PHE A 166 -29.64 -1.98 15.86
CA PHE A 166 -28.23 -2.35 15.75
C PHE A 166 -28.01 -3.87 15.75
N GLU A 167 -28.70 -4.61 16.61
CA GLU A 167 -28.60 -6.06 16.71
C GLU A 167 -29.01 -6.77 15.42
N ASP A 168 -29.97 -6.22 14.68
CA ASP A 168 -30.42 -6.81 13.42
C ASP A 168 -29.45 -6.47 12.28
N LEU A 169 -28.79 -5.30 12.31
CA LEU A 169 -27.66 -5.01 11.44
C LEU A 169 -26.48 -5.97 11.70
N VAL A 170 -26.19 -6.28 12.97
CA VAL A 170 -25.17 -7.28 13.34
C VAL A 170 -25.51 -8.65 12.75
N LYS A 171 -26.76 -9.10 12.90
CA LYS A 171 -27.22 -10.38 12.31
C LYS A 171 -27.13 -10.38 10.79
N PHE A 172 -27.49 -9.28 10.14
CA PHE A 172 -27.42 -9.14 8.69
C PHE A 172 -25.99 -9.33 8.16
N VAL A 173 -25.02 -8.64 8.76
CA VAL A 173 -23.60 -8.79 8.36
C VAL A 173 -23.06 -10.17 8.73
N GLU A 174 -23.42 -10.70 9.91
CA GLU A 174 -23.05 -12.04 10.37
C GLU A 174 -23.54 -13.13 9.40
N TYR A 175 -24.76 -12.99 8.86
CA TYR A 175 -25.30 -13.92 7.87
C TYR A 175 -24.44 -13.99 6.60
N SER A 176 -24.10 -12.83 6.03
CA SER A 176 -23.22 -12.77 4.85
C SER A 176 -21.83 -13.34 5.13
N LEU A 177 -21.26 -13.01 6.28
CA LEU A 177 -19.94 -13.49 6.71
C LEU A 177 -19.92 -15.02 6.87
N ARG A 178 -20.92 -15.59 7.53
CA ARG A 178 -21.02 -17.06 7.72
C ARG A 178 -21.26 -17.79 6.40
N SER A 179 -22.02 -17.19 5.49
CA SER A 179 -22.26 -17.74 4.16
C SER A 179 -20.95 -17.79 3.35
N GLU A 180 -20.17 -16.70 3.39
CA GLU A 180 -18.87 -16.64 2.73
C GLU A 180 -17.87 -17.63 3.34
N TYR A 181 -17.83 -17.72 4.67
CA TYR A 181 -16.98 -18.69 5.36
C TYR A 181 -17.35 -20.14 5.02
N ALA A 182 -18.64 -20.45 4.90
CA ALA A 182 -19.10 -21.79 4.50
C ALA A 182 -18.68 -22.13 3.07
N ALA A 183 -18.68 -21.15 2.16
CA ALA A 183 -18.23 -21.33 0.78
C ALA A 183 -16.71 -21.47 0.67
N SER A 184 -15.95 -20.69 1.46
CA SER A 184 -14.49 -20.56 1.35
C SER A 184 -13.78 -20.58 2.72
N PRO A 185 -13.80 -21.68 3.49
CA PRO A 185 -13.37 -21.72 4.91
C PRO A 185 -11.85 -21.52 5.16
N ASN A 186 -11.07 -21.48 4.08
CA ASN A 186 -9.62 -21.26 4.12
C ASN A 186 -9.21 -19.86 3.67
N LYS A 187 -10.15 -19.06 3.14
CA LYS A 187 -9.93 -17.67 2.75
C LYS A 187 -10.30 -16.76 3.93
N PRO A 188 -9.48 -15.75 4.25
CA PRO A 188 -9.86 -14.73 5.21
C PRO A 188 -10.99 -13.85 4.67
N ILE A 189 -11.78 -13.29 5.57
CA ILE A 189 -12.79 -12.28 5.25
C ILE A 189 -12.36 -10.95 5.87
N TYR A 190 -12.35 -9.90 5.06
CA TYR A 190 -11.97 -8.56 5.49
C TYR A 190 -13.21 -7.75 5.86
N LEU A 191 -13.19 -7.12 7.03
CA LEU A 191 -14.21 -6.16 7.44
C LEU A 191 -13.55 -4.78 7.53
N VAL A 192 -13.92 -3.88 6.61
CA VAL A 192 -13.50 -2.48 6.67
C VAL A 192 -14.64 -1.68 7.30
N GLY A 193 -14.45 -1.19 8.53
CA GLY A 193 -15.46 -0.45 9.26
C GLY A 193 -15.09 1.01 9.41
N ASP A 194 -15.90 1.89 8.83
CA ASP A 194 -15.75 3.34 8.95
C ASP A 194 -16.64 3.89 10.07
N SER A 195 -16.05 4.57 11.05
CA SER A 195 -16.78 5.22 12.16
C SER A 195 -17.79 4.28 12.85
N PHE A 196 -19.09 4.48 12.63
CA PHE A 196 -20.18 3.58 13.03
C PHE A 196 -19.92 2.12 12.61
N GLY A 197 -19.54 1.90 11.35
CA GLY A 197 -19.19 0.61 10.78
C GLY A 197 -18.04 -0.08 11.50
N GLY A 198 -17.14 0.68 12.14
CA GLY A 198 -16.10 0.12 12.99
C GLY A 198 -16.65 -0.57 14.25
N SER A 199 -17.68 0.01 14.87
CA SER A 199 -18.38 -0.62 16.00
C SER A 199 -19.16 -1.87 15.56
N LEU A 200 -19.78 -1.80 14.37
CA LEU A 200 -20.48 -2.94 13.77
C LEU A 200 -19.51 -4.10 13.45
N ALA A 201 -18.34 -3.80 12.86
CA ALA A 201 -17.31 -4.79 12.58
C ALA A 201 -16.85 -5.52 13.84
N LEU A 202 -16.57 -4.78 14.92
CA LEU A 202 -16.18 -5.34 16.22
C LEU A 202 -17.29 -6.22 16.82
N ALA A 203 -18.54 -5.78 16.75
CA ALA A 203 -19.68 -6.56 17.22
C ALA A 203 -19.82 -7.89 16.46
N VAL A 204 -19.74 -7.86 15.14
CA VAL A 204 -19.80 -9.06 14.28
C VAL A 204 -18.63 -10.00 14.56
N ALA A 205 -17.40 -9.47 14.66
CA ALA A 205 -16.21 -10.26 14.94
C ALA A 205 -16.27 -10.94 16.31
N SER A 206 -16.78 -10.24 17.34
CA SER A 206 -16.92 -10.79 18.70
C SER A 206 -17.86 -12.01 18.78
N ARG A 207 -18.81 -12.11 17.83
CA ARG A 207 -19.76 -13.23 17.73
C ARG A 207 -19.23 -14.41 16.91
N ASN A 208 -18.15 -14.19 16.15
CA ASN A 208 -17.58 -15.17 15.22
C ASN A 208 -16.08 -15.40 15.47
N PRO A 209 -15.65 -15.74 16.70
CA PRO A 209 -14.22 -15.78 17.06
C PRO A 209 -13.41 -16.91 16.40
N THR A 210 -14.08 -17.88 15.77
CA THR A 210 -13.44 -19.00 15.07
C THR A 210 -13.27 -18.75 13.57
N ILE A 211 -13.90 -17.71 13.03
CA ILE A 211 -13.77 -17.34 11.62
C ILE A 211 -12.53 -16.47 11.47
N ASP A 212 -11.79 -16.73 10.39
CA ASP A 212 -10.55 -16.02 10.08
C ASP A 212 -10.87 -14.62 9.53
N LEU A 213 -10.92 -13.63 10.44
CA LEU A 213 -11.28 -12.26 10.13
C LEU A 213 -10.07 -11.31 10.22
N VAL A 214 -10.04 -10.36 9.29
CA VAL A 214 -9.14 -9.20 9.33
C VAL A 214 -9.98 -7.93 9.38
N LEU A 215 -9.86 -7.16 10.45
CA LEU A 215 -10.60 -5.93 10.67
C LEU A 215 -9.69 -4.73 10.36
N ILE A 216 -10.20 -3.80 9.56
CA ILE A 216 -9.57 -2.51 9.32
C ILE A 216 -10.58 -1.43 9.73
N LEU A 217 -10.27 -0.71 10.80
CA LEU A 217 -11.21 0.18 11.46
C LEU A 217 -10.74 1.63 11.30
N ALA A 218 -11.49 2.44 10.54
CA ALA A 218 -11.24 3.86 10.40
C ALA A 218 -12.04 4.63 11.47
N ASN A 219 -11.33 5.33 12.36
CA ASN A 219 -11.92 6.17 13.43
C ASN A 219 -13.14 5.54 14.13
N PRO A 220 -13.02 4.29 14.67
CA PRO A 220 -14.18 3.53 15.13
C PRO A 220 -14.95 4.27 16.22
N ALA A 221 -16.29 4.32 16.07
CA ALA A 221 -17.18 5.06 16.95
C ALA A 221 -17.42 4.41 18.33
N THR A 222 -16.57 3.48 18.76
CA THR A 222 -16.62 2.86 20.08
C THR A 222 -16.36 3.86 21.22
N SER A 223 -15.77 5.02 20.92
CA SER A 223 -15.63 6.17 21.82
C SER A 223 -16.78 7.16 21.79
N PHE A 224 -17.91 6.86 21.12
CA PHE A 224 -18.99 7.84 20.92
C PHE A 224 -19.47 8.53 22.20
N GLY A 225 -19.55 7.81 23.33
CA GLY A 225 -19.90 8.40 24.63
C GLY A 225 -18.91 9.46 25.17
N ARG A 226 -17.71 9.54 24.59
CA ARG A 226 -16.66 10.54 24.85
C ARG A 226 -16.47 11.51 23.68
N SER A 227 -17.42 11.54 22.74
CA SER A 227 -17.37 12.46 21.59
C SER A 227 -17.30 13.91 22.05
N GLN A 228 -16.52 14.72 21.32
CA GLN A 228 -16.42 16.16 21.56
C GLN A 228 -17.76 16.88 21.30
N LEU A 229 -18.65 16.25 20.53
CA LEU A 229 -19.98 16.75 20.19
C LEU A 229 -21.07 16.40 21.22
N GLN A 230 -20.74 15.67 22.29
CA GLN A 230 -21.71 15.29 23.34
C GLN A 230 -22.54 16.49 23.86
N PRO A 231 -21.97 17.69 24.13
CA PRO A 231 -22.75 18.84 24.58
C PRO A 231 -23.77 19.38 23.56
N ILE A 232 -23.57 19.08 22.28
CA ILE A 232 -24.37 19.65 21.17
C ILE A 232 -25.58 18.76 20.86
N PHE A 233 -25.50 17.45 21.09
CA PHE A 233 -26.60 16.52 20.74
C PHE A 233 -27.96 16.87 21.38
N PRO A 234 -28.06 17.25 22.67
CA PRO A 234 -29.34 17.67 23.25
C PRO A 234 -29.90 18.95 22.61
N LEU A 235 -29.02 19.85 22.14
CA LEU A 235 -29.44 21.07 21.44
C LEU A 235 -30.00 20.74 20.04
N LEU A 236 -29.42 19.76 19.34
CA LEU A 236 -29.91 19.26 18.05
C LEU A 236 -31.31 18.62 18.16
N GLU A 237 -31.57 17.92 19.26
CA GLU A 237 -32.89 17.38 19.57
C GLU A 237 -33.92 18.49 19.80
N ALA A 238 -33.53 19.55 20.51
CA ALA A 238 -34.37 20.68 20.88
C ALA A 238 -34.50 21.78 19.80
N LEU A 239 -33.75 21.68 18.69
CA LEU A 239 -33.68 22.72 17.65
C LEU A 239 -35.02 22.88 16.90
N PRO A 240 -35.58 24.11 16.82
CA PRO A 240 -36.80 24.40 16.05
C PRO A 240 -36.68 24.04 14.57
N GLU A 241 -37.81 23.77 13.90
CA GLU A 241 -37.85 23.39 12.48
C GLU A 241 -37.18 24.39 11.55
N GLU A 242 -37.28 25.68 11.88
CA GLU A 242 -36.77 26.79 11.07
C GLU A 242 -35.23 26.86 11.03
N LEU A 243 -34.56 26.28 12.02
CA LEU A 243 -33.09 26.28 12.15
C LEU A 243 -32.45 24.94 11.74
N GLN A 244 -33.25 23.97 11.29
CA GLN A 244 -32.76 22.65 10.88
C GLN A 244 -31.82 22.70 9.67
N VAL A 245 -32.00 23.70 8.80
CA VAL A 245 -31.13 23.94 7.64
C VAL A 245 -29.67 24.16 8.07
N ALA A 246 -29.40 24.61 9.29
CA ALA A 246 -28.05 24.85 9.79
C ALA A 246 -27.33 23.58 10.29
N ILE A 247 -28.06 22.51 10.64
CA ILE A 247 -27.48 21.28 11.22
C ILE A 247 -26.45 20.62 10.31
N PRO A 248 -26.70 20.45 9.00
CA PRO A 248 -25.72 19.86 8.07
C PRO A 248 -24.46 20.71 7.91
N TYR A 249 -24.57 22.03 7.95
CA TYR A 249 -23.41 22.94 7.92
C TYR A 249 -22.59 22.90 9.22
N LEU A 250 -23.23 22.67 10.36
CA LEU A 250 -22.53 22.45 11.63
C LEU A 250 -21.80 21.09 11.65
N LEU A 251 -22.41 20.06 11.05
CA LEU A 251 -21.82 18.72 10.97
C LEU A 251 -20.72 18.63 9.91
N SER A 252 -20.78 19.41 8.82
CA SER A 252 -19.77 19.39 7.75
C SER A 252 -18.37 19.77 8.23
N GLY A 253 -18.27 20.72 9.19
CA GLY A 253 -16.99 21.07 9.83
C GLY A 253 -16.39 19.97 10.70
N VAL A 254 -17.13 18.89 10.95
CA VAL A 254 -16.73 17.76 11.80
C VAL A 254 -16.51 16.48 10.99
N MET A 255 -16.98 16.42 9.73
CA MET A 255 -16.83 15.25 8.87
C MET A 255 -15.38 15.03 8.43
N GLY A 256 -14.62 16.07 8.07
CA GLY A 256 -13.20 15.91 7.68
C GLY A 256 -12.54 17.23 7.31
N ASP A 257 -11.25 17.19 6.95
CA ASP A 257 -10.51 18.38 6.54
C ASP A 257 -10.83 18.72 5.06
N PRO A 258 -11.56 19.81 4.76
CA PRO A 258 -11.94 20.16 3.40
C PRO A 258 -10.75 20.46 2.50
N MET A 259 -9.62 20.91 3.08
CA MET A 259 -8.39 21.13 2.32
C MET A 259 -7.81 19.80 1.87
N LYS A 260 -7.80 18.78 2.73
CA LYS A 260 -7.36 17.42 2.37
C LYS A 260 -8.28 16.77 1.35
N MET A 261 -9.60 16.92 1.49
CA MET A 261 -10.57 16.42 0.50
C MET A 261 -10.36 17.04 -0.88
N ALA A 262 -10.07 18.34 -0.93
CA ALA A 262 -9.83 19.06 -2.18
C ALA A 262 -8.50 18.70 -2.86
N MET A 263 -7.58 18.01 -2.17
CA MET A 263 -6.25 17.65 -2.69
C MET A 263 -6.18 16.28 -3.38
N VAL A 264 -7.19 15.42 -3.22
CA VAL A 264 -7.18 13.98 -3.62
C VAL A 264 -6.78 13.70 -5.09
N ASN A 265 -7.00 14.63 -6.01
CA ASN A 265 -6.66 14.48 -7.44
C ASN A 265 -5.56 15.44 -7.92
N ILE A 266 -4.84 16.07 -6.99
CA ILE A 266 -3.84 17.09 -7.31
C ILE A 266 -2.45 16.49 -7.14
N ASP A 267 -1.75 16.34 -8.26
CA ASP A 267 -0.34 15.97 -8.28
C ASP A 267 0.50 17.09 -7.64
N THR A 268 1.09 16.81 -6.47
CA THR A 268 1.85 17.81 -5.69
C THR A 268 3.21 18.12 -6.29
N SER A 269 3.65 17.33 -7.28
CA SER A 269 4.85 17.61 -8.06
C SER A 269 4.69 18.81 -9.00
N LEU A 270 3.47 19.29 -9.22
CA LEU A 270 3.18 20.45 -10.06
C LEU A 270 3.64 21.78 -9.42
N PRO A 271 3.83 22.85 -10.20
CA PRO A 271 4.14 24.16 -9.65
C PRO A 271 3.09 24.62 -8.63
N ARG A 272 3.53 25.25 -7.53
CA ARG A 272 2.65 25.67 -6.41
C ARG A 272 1.45 26.51 -6.87
N THR A 273 1.63 27.37 -7.86
CA THR A 273 0.55 28.19 -8.43
C THR A 273 -0.56 27.35 -9.07
N VAL A 274 -0.18 26.27 -9.76
CA VAL A 274 -1.11 25.32 -10.38
C VAL A 274 -1.81 24.49 -9.30
N VAL A 275 -1.08 24.03 -8.29
CA VAL A 275 -1.63 23.29 -7.14
C VAL A 275 -2.67 24.15 -6.41
N THR A 276 -2.33 25.39 -6.05
CA THR A 276 -3.27 26.32 -5.39
C THR A 276 -4.49 26.61 -6.26
N GLY A 277 -4.32 26.82 -7.57
CA GLY A 277 -5.43 27.06 -8.49
C GLY A 277 -6.39 25.87 -8.59
N LYS A 278 -5.87 24.65 -8.74
CA LYS A 278 -6.68 23.42 -8.77
C LYS A 278 -7.38 23.17 -7.44
N MET A 279 -6.69 23.35 -6.32
CA MET A 279 -7.26 23.19 -4.98
C MET A 279 -8.40 24.18 -4.75
N SER A 280 -8.23 25.45 -5.14
CA SER A 280 -9.29 26.46 -5.06
C SER A 280 -10.52 26.08 -5.89
N ALA A 281 -10.32 25.54 -7.09
CA ALA A 281 -11.40 25.06 -7.95
C ALA A 281 -12.14 23.87 -7.33
N ASN A 282 -11.41 22.90 -6.77
CA ASN A 282 -11.99 21.74 -6.07
C ASN A 282 -12.78 22.17 -4.83
N LEU A 283 -12.25 23.07 -4.00
CA LEU A 283 -12.98 23.63 -2.86
C LEU A 283 -14.28 24.31 -3.29
N THR A 284 -14.22 25.10 -4.37
CA THR A 284 -15.41 25.77 -4.91
C THR A 284 -16.43 24.76 -5.42
N ALA A 285 -16.00 23.65 -6.01
CA ALA A 285 -16.88 22.57 -6.46
C ALA A 285 -17.55 21.82 -5.31
N LEU A 286 -16.95 21.80 -4.11
CA LEU A 286 -17.56 21.20 -2.92
C LEU A 286 -18.66 22.09 -2.30
N LEU A 287 -18.58 23.42 -2.45
CA LEU A 287 -19.51 24.35 -1.78
C LEU A 287 -21.00 24.10 -2.11
N PRO A 288 -21.42 23.94 -3.39
CA PRO A 288 -22.82 23.64 -3.71
C PRO A 288 -23.26 22.26 -3.24
N LEU A 289 -22.32 21.33 -3.03
CA LEU A 289 -22.61 19.95 -2.62
C LEU A 289 -22.73 19.82 -1.09
N LEU A 290 -22.32 20.84 -0.33
CA LEU A 290 -22.54 20.92 1.13
C LEU A 290 -24.02 21.09 1.48
N SER A 291 -24.85 21.69 0.62
CA SER A 291 -26.29 21.73 0.85
C SER A 291 -26.93 20.34 0.71
N SER A 292 -26.42 19.48 -0.18
CA SER A 292 -26.92 18.10 -0.37
C SER A 292 -26.62 17.20 0.84
N LEU A 293 -25.72 17.58 1.75
CA LEU A 293 -25.51 16.88 3.03
C LEU A 293 -26.77 16.87 3.91
N SER A 294 -27.63 17.88 3.75
CA SER A 294 -28.91 17.96 4.47
C SER A 294 -29.85 16.81 4.12
N ASP A 295 -29.79 16.33 2.89
CA ASP A 295 -30.61 15.23 2.40
C ASP A 295 -30.01 13.86 2.76
N ILE A 296 -28.70 13.78 3.02
CA ILE A 296 -28.02 12.54 3.46
C ILE A 296 -28.38 12.20 4.91
N ILE A 297 -28.44 13.20 5.80
CA ILE A 297 -28.83 12.99 7.20
C ILE A 297 -29.88 14.01 7.64
N PRO A 298 -31.16 13.83 7.24
CA PRO A 298 -32.27 14.64 7.74
C PRO A 298 -32.40 14.54 9.27
N LYS A 299 -33.05 15.51 9.94
CA LYS A 299 -33.13 15.56 11.41
C LYS A 299 -33.60 14.25 12.06
N ASP A 300 -34.72 13.69 11.62
CA ASP A 300 -35.25 12.44 12.21
C ASP A 300 -34.29 11.26 12.00
N THR A 301 -33.58 11.25 10.88
CA THR A 301 -32.53 10.27 10.61
C THR A 301 -31.32 10.52 11.51
N LEU A 302 -30.88 11.76 11.70
CA LEU A 302 -29.78 12.10 12.61
C LEU A 302 -30.07 11.59 14.02
N LEU A 303 -31.26 11.89 14.56
CA LEU A 303 -31.66 11.45 15.90
C LEU A 303 -31.68 9.92 16.02
N TRP A 304 -32.19 9.23 15.00
CA TRP A 304 -32.13 7.78 14.94
C TRP A 304 -30.69 7.26 14.92
N LYS A 305 -29.82 7.83 14.08
CA LYS A 305 -28.42 7.42 13.92
C LYS A 305 -27.59 7.68 15.19
N LEU A 306 -27.87 8.75 15.93
CA LEU A 306 -27.24 9.01 17.24
C LEU A 306 -27.61 7.94 18.27
N LYS A 307 -28.89 7.50 18.32
CA LYS A 307 -29.31 6.36 19.15
C LYS A 307 -28.62 5.06 18.70
N LEU A 308 -28.56 4.84 17.40
CA LEU A 308 -27.91 3.67 16.80
C LEU A 308 -26.41 3.62 17.16
N LEU A 309 -25.70 4.74 17.09
CA LEU A 309 -24.31 4.89 17.50
C LEU A 309 -24.09 4.58 18.97
N LYS A 310 -24.96 5.08 19.85
CA LYS A 310 -24.91 4.80 21.29
C LYS A 310 -25.06 3.30 21.56
N SER A 311 -26.02 2.64 20.91
CA SER A 311 -26.21 1.19 21.01
C SER A 311 -25.01 0.42 20.47
N ALA A 312 -24.48 0.82 19.31
CA ALA A 312 -23.32 0.20 18.67
C ALA A 312 -22.07 0.26 19.55
N ALA A 313 -21.76 1.46 20.07
CA ALA A 313 -20.62 1.66 20.95
C ALA A 313 -20.73 0.83 22.23
N ALA A 314 -21.91 0.81 22.88
CA ALA A 314 -22.13 0.01 24.09
C ALA A 314 -22.01 -1.50 23.81
N TYR A 315 -22.59 -1.96 22.71
CA TYR A 315 -22.55 -3.37 22.32
C TYR A 315 -21.13 -3.86 22.02
N ALA A 316 -20.37 -3.09 21.23
CA ALA A 316 -18.99 -3.42 20.89
C ALA A 316 -18.08 -3.39 22.12
N ASN A 317 -18.18 -2.35 22.96
CA ASN A 317 -17.36 -2.20 24.15
C ASN A 317 -17.51 -3.34 25.15
N SER A 318 -18.72 -3.85 25.35
CA SER A 318 -18.97 -4.98 26.26
C SER A 318 -18.39 -6.31 25.79
N ARG A 319 -17.91 -6.41 24.54
CA ARG A 319 -17.49 -7.67 23.90
C ARG A 319 -16.09 -7.64 23.27
N LEU A 320 -15.31 -6.58 23.47
CA LEU A 320 -13.95 -6.47 22.90
C LEU A 320 -13.07 -7.68 23.24
N HIS A 321 -13.20 -8.22 24.45
CA HIS A 321 -12.45 -9.38 24.93
C HIS A 321 -12.68 -10.68 24.11
N ALA A 322 -13.82 -10.77 23.41
CA ALA A 322 -14.17 -11.91 22.56
C ALA A 322 -13.65 -11.78 21.13
N VAL A 323 -13.11 -10.61 20.74
CA VAL A 323 -12.53 -10.40 19.41
C VAL A 323 -11.17 -11.09 19.34
N THR A 324 -11.08 -12.14 18.53
CA THR A 324 -9.85 -12.90 18.22
C THR A 324 -9.21 -12.48 16.89
N ALA A 325 -9.93 -11.69 16.10
CA ALA A 325 -9.51 -11.24 14.79
C ALA A 325 -8.24 -10.39 14.82
N GLU A 326 -7.54 -10.34 13.69
CA GLU A 326 -6.47 -9.38 13.47
C GLU A 326 -7.08 -8.00 13.21
N VAL A 327 -6.65 -6.97 13.94
CA VAL A 327 -7.23 -5.63 13.88
C VAL A 327 -6.15 -4.60 13.50
N LEU A 328 -6.46 -3.78 12.50
CA LEU A 328 -5.70 -2.59 12.12
C LEU A 328 -6.60 -1.37 12.34
N ILE A 329 -6.20 -0.44 13.20
CA ILE A 329 -6.94 0.80 13.47
C ILE A 329 -6.28 1.96 12.74
N LEU A 330 -7.04 2.70 11.94
CA LEU A 330 -6.65 3.97 11.34
C LEU A 330 -7.22 5.09 12.21
N ALA A 331 -6.33 5.84 12.87
CA ALA A 331 -6.70 6.83 13.87
C ALA A 331 -6.27 8.23 13.43
N SER A 332 -7.23 9.15 13.33
CA SER A 332 -7.02 10.53 12.93
C SER A 332 -6.64 11.44 14.10
N GLY A 333 -5.73 12.37 13.85
CA GLY A 333 -5.26 13.36 14.83
C GLY A 333 -6.08 14.64 14.91
N LYS A 334 -6.74 15.03 13.81
CA LYS A 334 -7.65 16.19 13.73
C LYS A 334 -9.12 15.76 13.63
N ASP A 335 -9.45 14.62 14.23
CA ASP A 335 -10.83 14.16 14.33
C ASP A 335 -11.60 15.04 15.34
N ASN A 336 -12.44 15.93 14.82
CA ASN A 336 -13.29 16.82 15.63
C ASN A 336 -14.55 16.12 16.15
N MET A 337 -14.84 14.89 15.70
CA MET A 337 -16.02 14.14 16.07
C MET A 337 -15.74 13.21 17.27
N LEU A 338 -14.64 12.47 17.20
CA LEU A 338 -14.29 11.44 18.16
C LEU A 338 -12.85 11.66 18.65
N PRO A 339 -12.52 11.29 19.90
CA PRO A 339 -11.15 11.27 20.38
C PRO A 339 -10.39 10.05 19.80
N SER A 340 -10.20 10.02 18.48
CA SER A 340 -9.79 8.83 17.72
C SER A 340 -8.39 8.32 18.10
N LYS A 341 -7.46 9.22 18.43
CA LYS A 341 -6.14 8.85 18.97
C LYS A 341 -6.25 8.06 20.28
N ASP A 342 -6.95 8.62 21.26
CA ASP A 342 -7.10 8.01 22.59
C ASP A 342 -7.92 6.72 22.50
N GLU A 343 -8.89 6.69 21.59
CA GLU A 343 -9.70 5.51 21.34
C GLU A 343 -8.89 4.37 20.74
N ALA A 344 -8.04 4.65 19.74
CA ALA A 344 -7.15 3.65 19.18
C ALA A 344 -6.23 3.05 20.25
N GLN A 345 -5.69 3.88 21.15
CA GLN A 345 -4.85 3.42 22.26
C GLN A 345 -5.62 2.56 23.27
N ARG A 346 -6.86 2.93 23.58
CA ARG A 346 -7.73 2.14 24.46
C ARG A 346 -8.07 0.77 23.85
N LEU A 347 -8.40 0.76 22.56
CA LEU A 347 -8.71 -0.46 21.81
C LEU A 347 -7.49 -1.36 21.69
N SER A 348 -6.29 -0.82 21.42
CA SER A 348 -5.07 -1.64 21.34
C SER A 348 -4.71 -2.30 22.68
N THR A 349 -5.06 -1.66 23.80
CA THR A 349 -4.88 -2.26 25.14
C THR A 349 -5.92 -3.35 25.43
N SER A 350 -7.10 -3.27 24.81
CA SER A 350 -8.24 -4.17 25.06
C SER A 350 -8.29 -5.38 24.10
N LEU A 351 -7.75 -5.22 22.90
CA LEU A 351 -7.77 -6.22 21.82
C LEU A 351 -6.44 -6.99 21.78
N ARG A 352 -6.50 -8.30 21.49
CA ARG A 352 -5.31 -9.17 21.54
C ARG A 352 -4.34 -8.97 20.38
N ASN A 353 -4.85 -8.71 19.17
CA ASN A 353 -4.04 -8.60 17.95
C ASN A 353 -4.37 -7.29 17.24
N CYS A 354 -3.90 -6.18 17.80
CA CYS A 354 -4.25 -4.84 17.33
C CYS A 354 -3.00 -4.05 16.94
N LYS A 355 -2.99 -3.48 15.74
CA LYS A 355 -2.00 -2.51 15.28
C LYS A 355 -2.67 -1.17 15.02
N ILE A 356 -1.98 -0.07 15.33
CA ILE A 356 -2.47 1.29 15.10
C ILE A 356 -1.66 1.93 13.96
N CYS A 357 -2.36 2.57 13.03
CA CYS A 357 -1.82 3.55 12.10
C CYS A 357 -2.42 4.93 12.43
N TYR A 358 -1.59 5.85 12.87
CA TYR A 358 -1.96 7.19 13.27
C TYR A 358 -1.70 8.18 12.15
N PHE A 359 -2.69 9.04 11.88
CA PHE A 359 -2.68 10.04 10.83
C PHE A 359 -2.89 11.41 11.47
N LYS A 360 -1.77 12.04 11.84
CA LYS A 360 -1.75 13.27 12.65
C LYS A 360 -2.57 14.41 12.05
N ASP A 361 -2.55 14.54 10.73
CA ASP A 361 -3.11 15.70 10.02
C ASP A 361 -4.49 15.44 9.38
N ASN A 362 -5.06 14.26 9.57
CA ASN A 362 -6.32 13.84 8.97
C ASN A 362 -7.52 14.03 9.92
N GLY A 363 -8.71 14.19 9.34
CA GLY A 363 -10.00 14.35 10.02
C GLY A 363 -10.80 13.05 10.14
N HIS A 364 -12.09 13.15 10.45
CA HIS A 364 -12.92 11.99 10.79
C HIS A 364 -13.16 11.04 9.59
N THR A 365 -13.46 11.57 8.41
CA THR A 365 -13.65 10.81 7.15
C THR A 365 -12.31 10.55 6.46
N ILE A 366 -11.37 9.92 7.17
CA ILE A 366 -10.00 9.68 6.71
C ILE A 366 -9.92 8.96 5.35
N LEU A 367 -10.91 8.11 5.01
CA LEU A 367 -10.97 7.37 3.76
C LEU A 367 -11.37 8.24 2.54
N LEU A 368 -11.81 9.47 2.77
CA LEU A 368 -12.17 10.45 1.74
C LEU A 368 -11.14 11.61 1.64
N GLU A 369 -10.05 11.53 2.38
CA GLU A 369 -9.02 12.57 2.44
C GLU A 369 -7.77 12.19 1.64
N ASP A 370 -7.07 13.20 1.13
CA ASP A 370 -5.77 13.00 0.49
C ASP A 370 -4.73 12.43 1.48
N ASP A 371 -3.65 11.91 0.92
CA ASP A 371 -2.54 11.22 1.56
C ASP A 371 -2.84 9.84 2.14
N VAL A 372 -4.09 9.37 2.04
CA VAL A 372 -4.54 8.08 2.57
C VAL A 372 -4.88 7.16 1.41
N ASN A 373 -4.07 6.12 1.20
CA ASN A 373 -4.39 5.03 0.26
C ASN A 373 -4.55 3.73 1.05
N LEU A 374 -5.78 3.19 1.08
CA LEU A 374 -6.10 2.02 1.91
C LEU A 374 -5.33 0.78 1.47
N MET A 375 -5.13 0.57 0.16
CA MET A 375 -4.35 -0.55 -0.36
C MET A 375 -2.90 -0.46 0.12
N THR A 376 -2.28 0.71 0.02
CA THR A 376 -0.91 0.94 0.51
C THR A 376 -0.79 0.67 2.00
N ILE A 377 -1.78 1.10 2.80
CA ILE A 377 -1.83 0.85 4.24
C ILE A 377 -1.91 -0.65 4.54
N ILE A 378 -2.79 -1.38 3.86
CA ILE A 378 -2.93 -2.84 4.01
C ILE A 378 -1.61 -3.55 3.68
N LYS A 379 -0.96 -3.18 2.56
CA LYS A 379 0.34 -3.72 2.10
C LYS A 379 1.46 -3.43 3.08
N GLY A 380 1.62 -2.17 3.49
CA GLY A 380 2.67 -1.74 4.42
C GLY A 380 2.54 -2.37 5.81
N ASN A 381 1.33 -2.77 6.20
CA ASN A 381 1.07 -3.48 7.44
C ASN A 381 1.08 -5.01 7.31
N CYS A 382 1.41 -5.55 6.14
CA CYS A 382 1.39 -6.99 5.83
C CYS A 382 0.04 -7.66 6.14
N LYS A 383 -1.08 -6.94 5.99
CA LYS A 383 -2.42 -7.44 6.30
C LYS A 383 -3.08 -8.14 5.12
N TYR A 384 -2.64 -7.90 3.89
CA TYR A 384 -3.18 -8.60 2.72
C TYR A 384 -2.68 -10.04 2.70
N ARG A 385 -3.60 -11.01 2.71
CA ARG A 385 -3.32 -12.43 2.60
C ARG A 385 -4.53 -13.14 2.00
N ARG A 386 -4.28 -14.16 1.18
CA ARG A 386 -5.34 -14.93 0.51
C ARG A 386 -5.63 -16.26 1.21
N SER A 387 -4.89 -16.55 2.28
CA SER A 387 -5.03 -17.75 3.09
C SER A 387 -4.88 -17.43 4.58
N ARG A 388 -5.07 -18.44 5.45
CA ARG A 388 -4.92 -18.32 6.91
C ARG A 388 -3.56 -17.78 7.38
N LYS A 389 -2.51 -17.94 6.57
CA LYS A 389 -1.18 -17.42 6.88
C LYS A 389 -0.72 -16.50 5.77
N HIS A 390 -0.10 -15.38 6.15
CA HIS A 390 0.51 -14.47 5.19
C HIS A 390 1.72 -15.13 4.51
N ASP A 391 1.74 -15.15 3.19
CA ASP A 391 2.86 -15.60 2.36
C ASP A 391 3.47 -14.41 1.62
N PHE A 392 4.67 -14.00 2.02
CA PHE A 392 5.35 -12.82 1.47
C PHE A 392 5.62 -12.86 -0.05
N ILE A 393 5.52 -14.02 -0.69
CA ILE A 393 5.71 -14.17 -2.14
C ILE A 393 4.36 -14.28 -2.84
N LYS A 394 3.47 -15.17 -2.36
CA LYS A 394 2.17 -15.37 -3.00
C LYS A 394 1.23 -14.19 -2.74
N ASP A 395 1.18 -13.65 -1.53
CA ASP A 395 0.28 -12.55 -1.20
C ASP A 395 0.87 -11.18 -1.54
N PHE A 396 1.95 -11.12 -2.33
CA PHE A 396 2.54 -9.84 -2.69
C PHE A 396 1.82 -9.17 -3.85
N ILE A 397 1.49 -7.89 -3.66
CA ILE A 397 0.99 -6.98 -4.69
C ILE A 397 2.10 -5.98 -5.01
N PRO A 398 2.54 -5.83 -6.28
CA PRO A 398 3.60 -4.90 -6.65
C PRO A 398 3.22 -3.44 -6.38
N PRO A 399 4.21 -2.53 -6.26
CA PRO A 399 3.94 -1.12 -6.07
C PRO A 399 3.16 -0.54 -7.25
N SER A 400 2.13 0.25 -6.97
CA SER A 400 1.36 0.98 -7.98
C SER A 400 2.10 2.23 -8.46
N MET A 401 1.59 2.85 -9.52
CA MET A 401 2.11 4.12 -10.02
C MET A 401 1.96 5.24 -8.98
N SER A 402 0.84 5.30 -8.25
CA SER A 402 0.63 6.32 -7.21
C SER A 402 1.63 6.14 -6.05
N GLU A 403 1.90 4.90 -5.62
CA GLU A 403 2.89 4.59 -4.59
C GLU A 403 4.31 4.97 -5.04
N TYR A 404 4.65 4.71 -6.31
CA TYR A 404 5.92 5.12 -6.89
C TYR A 404 6.07 6.65 -6.93
N LYS A 405 5.06 7.38 -7.44
CA LYS A 405 5.07 8.85 -7.47
C LYS A 405 5.22 9.43 -6.06
N LYS A 406 4.44 8.94 -5.10
CA LYS A 406 4.51 9.38 -3.71
C LYS A 406 5.88 9.11 -3.08
N ALA A 407 6.52 7.98 -3.40
CA ALA A 407 7.88 7.71 -2.97
C ALA A 407 8.90 8.67 -3.63
N VAL A 408 8.76 8.95 -4.92
CA VAL A 408 9.61 9.93 -5.64
C VAL A 408 9.44 11.33 -5.06
N GLU A 409 8.23 11.75 -4.72
CA GLU A 409 7.98 13.05 -4.08
C GLU A 409 8.57 13.10 -2.67
N LYS A 410 8.23 12.11 -1.82
CA LYS A 410 8.65 12.05 -0.42
C LYS A 410 10.18 12.01 -0.27
N TYR A 411 10.86 11.28 -1.15
CA TYR A 411 12.32 11.14 -1.14
C TYR A 411 12.99 11.95 -2.24
N GLY A 412 12.28 12.87 -2.91
CA GLY A 412 12.81 13.61 -4.05
C GLY A 412 13.98 14.52 -3.67
N SER A 413 13.90 15.18 -2.52
CA SER A 413 15.02 15.95 -1.96
C SER A 413 16.21 15.05 -1.61
N TYR A 414 15.96 13.92 -0.96
CA TYR A 414 17.01 12.94 -0.65
C TYR A 414 17.70 12.42 -1.92
N ARG A 415 16.91 12.00 -2.91
CA ARG A 415 17.38 11.55 -4.23
C ARG A 415 18.15 12.65 -4.96
N TYR A 416 17.73 13.91 -4.84
CA TYR A 416 18.47 15.06 -5.36
C TYR A 416 19.83 15.22 -4.67
N TYR A 417 19.85 15.17 -3.33
CA TYR A 417 21.09 15.30 -2.57
C TYR A 417 22.07 14.18 -2.91
N VAL A 418 21.62 12.92 -2.95
CA VAL A 418 22.50 11.78 -3.21
C VAL A 418 22.74 11.52 -4.69
N SER A 419 21.98 12.09 -5.62
CA SER A 419 22.15 12.04 -7.09
C SER A 419 22.79 10.73 -7.57
N PRO A 420 22.05 9.61 -7.50
CA PRO A 420 22.65 8.28 -7.63
C PRO A 420 23.17 8.05 -9.05
N VAL A 421 24.41 7.62 -9.18
CA VAL A 421 25.02 7.21 -10.46
C VAL A 421 24.94 5.70 -10.57
N MET A 422 24.11 5.22 -11.50
CA MET A 422 23.97 3.80 -11.81
C MET A 422 24.96 3.39 -12.92
N LEU A 423 25.79 2.40 -12.65
CA LEU A 423 26.71 1.77 -13.61
C LEU A 423 26.51 0.26 -13.62
N SER A 424 26.69 -0.37 -14.78
CA SER A 424 26.64 -1.83 -14.89
C SER A 424 27.67 -2.37 -15.88
N THR A 425 28.09 -3.61 -15.67
CA THR A 425 29.07 -4.29 -16.53
C THR A 425 28.37 -5.21 -17.52
N MET A 426 28.64 -4.99 -18.81
CA MET A 426 28.14 -5.78 -19.92
C MET A 426 28.82 -7.16 -20.00
N PRO A 427 28.27 -8.14 -20.74
CA PRO A 427 28.87 -9.48 -20.87
C PRO A 427 30.30 -9.51 -21.41
N ASP A 428 30.67 -8.52 -22.24
CA ASP A 428 32.02 -8.32 -22.79
C ASP A 428 33.00 -7.70 -21.78
N GLY A 429 32.54 -7.35 -20.58
CA GLY A 429 33.33 -6.72 -19.52
C GLY A 429 33.32 -5.19 -19.55
N LYS A 430 32.67 -4.55 -20.53
CA LYS A 430 32.59 -3.09 -20.61
C LYS A 430 31.66 -2.53 -19.53
N ILE A 431 32.13 -1.53 -18.77
CA ILE A 431 31.28 -0.75 -17.86
C ILE A 431 30.50 0.28 -18.67
N VAL A 432 29.20 0.36 -18.42
CA VAL A 432 28.28 1.33 -19.06
C VAL A 432 27.47 2.07 -17.99
N ARG A 433 26.94 3.24 -18.35
CA ARG A 433 25.95 3.94 -17.52
C ARG A 433 24.61 3.22 -17.57
N GLY A 434 23.87 3.31 -16.46
CA GLY A 434 22.59 2.64 -16.27
C GLY A 434 22.73 1.18 -15.86
N LEU A 435 21.63 0.45 -15.99
CA LEU A 435 21.42 -0.91 -15.53
C LEU A 435 21.33 -1.92 -16.69
N ALA A 436 21.85 -1.57 -17.86
CA ALA A 436 21.83 -2.42 -19.06
C ALA A 436 22.55 -3.77 -18.87
N GLY A 437 23.61 -3.82 -18.05
CA GLY A 437 24.32 -5.06 -17.71
C GLY A 437 23.57 -5.99 -16.76
N VAL A 438 22.48 -5.53 -16.13
CA VAL A 438 21.64 -6.32 -15.22
C VAL A 438 20.53 -7.04 -16.00
N PRO A 439 20.32 -8.37 -15.83
CA PRO A 439 19.29 -9.10 -16.56
C PRO A 439 17.86 -8.62 -16.26
N ASN A 440 17.03 -8.55 -17.31
CA ASN A 440 15.60 -8.20 -17.17
C ASN A 440 14.76 -9.35 -16.64
N GLU A 441 15.14 -10.59 -16.93
CA GLU A 441 14.39 -11.80 -16.56
C GLU A 441 15.07 -12.53 -15.40
N GLY A 442 14.26 -12.99 -14.45
CA GLY A 442 14.73 -13.73 -13.29
C GLY A 442 14.74 -15.26 -13.46
N PRO A 443 15.22 -16.00 -12.43
CA PRO A 443 15.63 -15.48 -11.13
C PRO A 443 17.00 -14.80 -11.17
N VAL A 444 17.07 -13.60 -10.59
CA VAL A 444 18.30 -12.81 -10.40
C VAL A 444 18.49 -12.56 -8.91
N LEU A 445 19.71 -12.65 -8.41
CA LEU A 445 20.08 -12.25 -7.06
C LEU A 445 21.14 -11.15 -7.11
N LEU A 446 20.77 -9.95 -6.70
CA LEU A 446 21.72 -8.86 -6.45
C LEU A 446 22.39 -9.11 -5.10
N VAL A 447 23.72 -9.13 -5.08
CA VAL A 447 24.52 -9.37 -3.86
C VAL A 447 25.53 -8.26 -3.70
N GLY A 448 25.54 -7.56 -2.57
CA GLY A 448 26.42 -6.41 -2.39
C GLY A 448 26.68 -6.04 -0.93
N TYR A 449 27.31 -4.87 -0.75
CA TYR A 449 27.58 -4.23 0.54
C TYR A 449 26.38 -3.43 1.04
N HIS A 450 26.01 -3.61 2.31
CA HIS A 450 24.93 -2.86 2.95
C HIS A 450 25.49 -1.57 3.55
N MET A 451 25.14 -0.42 2.98
CA MET A 451 25.56 0.86 3.55
C MET A 451 24.84 1.11 4.88
N LEU A 452 25.41 2.01 5.69
CA LEU A 452 24.89 2.47 6.96
C LEU A 452 23.39 2.76 6.85
N LEU A 453 22.63 2.08 7.71
CA LEU A 453 21.17 2.16 7.83
C LEU A 453 20.38 1.82 6.54
N GLY A 454 21.01 1.26 5.51
CA GLY A 454 20.35 0.99 4.23
C GLY A 454 20.00 2.26 3.44
N THR A 455 20.83 3.29 3.57
CA THR A 455 20.61 4.59 2.90
C THR A 455 20.52 4.47 1.37
N GLU A 456 21.17 3.47 0.79
CA GLU A 456 21.15 3.17 -0.64
C GLU A 456 19.84 2.57 -1.15
N LEU A 457 18.98 2.04 -0.28
CA LEU A 457 17.82 1.24 -0.69
C LEU A 457 16.78 2.02 -1.48
N VAL A 458 16.51 3.27 -1.08
CA VAL A 458 15.53 4.14 -1.76
C VAL A 458 15.97 4.45 -3.19
N PRO A 459 17.17 5.02 -3.44
CA PRO A 459 17.61 5.23 -4.81
C PRO A 459 17.71 3.92 -5.58
N LEU A 460 18.22 2.83 -4.98
CA LEU A 460 18.29 1.54 -5.65
C LEU A 460 16.92 1.06 -6.19
N ALA A 461 15.89 1.06 -5.34
CA ALA A 461 14.55 0.59 -5.72
C ALA A 461 13.89 1.49 -6.78
N LEU A 462 13.99 2.82 -6.61
CA LEU A 462 13.36 3.77 -7.53
C LEU A 462 14.02 3.76 -8.92
N GLU A 463 15.34 3.64 -8.99
CA GLU A 463 16.09 3.62 -10.25
C GLU A 463 15.82 2.35 -11.05
N PHE A 464 15.71 1.18 -10.39
CA PHE A 464 15.33 -0.07 -11.05
C PHE A 464 13.91 -0.04 -11.61
N LEU A 465 12.96 0.55 -10.87
CA LEU A 465 11.60 0.76 -11.35
C LEU A 465 11.55 1.75 -12.51
N ARG A 466 12.31 2.86 -12.44
CA ARG A 466 12.36 3.87 -13.51
C ARG A 466 12.95 3.33 -14.80
N GLU A 467 14.13 2.72 -14.72
CA GLU A 467 14.90 2.33 -15.92
C GLU A 467 14.45 0.98 -16.49
N LYS A 468 14.16 -0.01 -15.62
CA LYS A 468 13.91 -1.39 -16.06
C LYS A 468 12.47 -1.86 -15.84
N LYS A 469 11.66 -1.15 -15.05
CA LYS A 469 10.37 -1.63 -14.52
C LYS A 469 10.50 -2.97 -13.77
N VAL A 470 11.68 -3.24 -13.23
CA VAL A 470 11.98 -4.46 -12.47
C VAL A 470 11.88 -4.15 -10.98
N LEU A 471 11.13 -4.98 -10.25
CA LEU A 471 11.02 -4.87 -8.81
C LEU A 471 12.11 -5.69 -8.11
N ILE A 472 12.93 -5.04 -7.31
CA ILE A 472 13.90 -5.70 -6.44
C ILE A 472 13.26 -6.07 -5.09
N ARG A 473 13.42 -7.33 -4.69
CA ARG A 473 12.85 -7.91 -3.47
C ARG A 473 13.92 -8.09 -2.39
N GLY A 474 14.01 -7.13 -1.47
CA GLY A 474 15.03 -7.10 -0.41
C GLY A 474 14.77 -8.07 0.75
N LEU A 475 15.74 -8.95 1.04
CA LEU A 475 15.69 -9.86 2.18
C LEU A 475 16.15 -9.12 3.45
N THR A 476 15.22 -8.85 4.36
CA THR A 476 15.43 -7.96 5.50
C THR A 476 15.32 -8.67 6.85
N HIS A 477 15.86 -8.03 7.89
CA HIS A 477 15.85 -8.57 9.25
C HIS A 477 14.40 -8.76 9.77
N PRO A 478 14.01 -9.94 10.31
CA PRO A 478 12.63 -10.23 10.70
C PRO A 478 12.02 -9.27 11.73
N THR A 479 12.84 -8.62 12.56
CA THR A 479 12.38 -7.59 13.52
C THR A 479 11.52 -6.52 12.85
N LEU A 480 11.79 -6.14 11.60
CA LEU A 480 11.01 -5.12 10.86
C LEU A 480 9.55 -5.53 10.58
N PHE A 481 9.23 -6.82 10.74
CA PHE A 481 7.88 -7.38 10.58
C PHE A 481 7.23 -7.75 11.92
N SER A 482 7.94 -7.57 13.03
CA SER A 482 7.41 -7.83 14.37
C SER A 482 6.43 -6.74 14.81
N GLN A 483 5.54 -7.08 15.75
CA GLN A 483 4.63 -6.11 16.36
C GLN A 483 5.36 -5.02 17.16
N GLN A 484 6.55 -5.32 17.71
CA GLN A 484 7.37 -4.35 18.46
C GLN A 484 8.01 -3.28 17.57
N ALA A 485 8.34 -3.59 16.32
CA ALA A 485 8.84 -2.59 15.37
C ALA A 485 7.76 -1.55 14.96
N ALA A 486 6.48 -1.80 15.29
CA ALA A 486 5.39 -0.88 15.02
C ALA A 486 5.19 0.19 16.12
N SER A 487 5.85 0.08 17.28
CA SER A 487 5.48 0.88 18.46
C SER A 487 6.26 2.19 18.65
N SER A 488 7.24 2.53 17.80
CA SER A 488 8.07 3.74 17.98
C SER A 488 7.47 5.00 17.36
N SER A 489 6.63 4.87 16.33
CA SER A 489 5.79 5.94 15.79
C SER A 489 4.61 5.26 15.12
N ASN A 490 3.40 5.41 15.65
CA ASN A 490 2.19 4.83 15.05
C ASN A 490 1.92 5.36 13.61
N GLU A 491 2.72 6.29 13.08
CA GLU A 491 2.64 6.82 11.73
C GLU A 491 3.24 5.85 10.68
N PHE A 492 2.78 5.95 9.43
CA PHE A 492 3.28 5.13 8.32
C PHE A 492 4.77 5.41 8.05
N SER A 493 5.62 4.44 8.39
CA SER A 493 7.06 4.62 8.49
C SER A 493 7.81 4.28 7.20
N PHE A 494 9.11 4.58 7.17
CA PHE A 494 10.01 4.10 6.13
C PHE A 494 10.00 2.56 6.01
N PHE A 495 9.90 1.85 7.14
CA PHE A 495 9.86 0.38 7.13
C PHE A 495 8.58 -0.16 6.51
N ASP A 496 7.45 0.54 6.64
CA ASP A 496 6.20 0.15 5.99
C ASP A 496 6.29 0.36 4.47
N LEU A 497 6.99 1.41 4.02
CA LEU A 497 7.29 1.62 2.62
C LEU A 497 8.19 0.52 2.03
N LEU A 498 9.22 0.06 2.75
CA LEU A 498 10.04 -1.07 2.29
C LEU A 498 9.18 -2.31 2.00
N LYS A 499 8.16 -2.58 2.82
CA LYS A 499 7.22 -3.70 2.62
C LYS A 499 6.33 -3.50 1.40
N VAL A 500 5.83 -2.28 1.18
CA VAL A 500 5.07 -1.91 -0.04
C VAL A 500 5.91 -2.17 -1.29
N PHE A 501 7.21 -1.87 -1.25
CA PHE A 501 8.17 -2.10 -2.32
C PHE A 501 8.76 -3.52 -2.32
N GLY A 502 8.26 -4.42 -1.48
CA GLY A 502 8.52 -5.85 -1.58
C GLY A 502 9.66 -6.40 -0.74
N ALA A 503 10.08 -5.69 0.30
CA ALA A 503 10.92 -6.26 1.34
C ALA A 503 10.20 -7.43 2.03
N LEU A 504 10.96 -8.47 2.37
CA LEU A 504 10.45 -9.69 3.01
C LEU A 504 11.47 -10.24 4.02
N PRO A 505 11.02 -10.96 5.07
CA PRO A 505 11.94 -11.46 6.08
C PRO A 505 12.90 -12.50 5.49
N VAL A 506 14.17 -12.38 5.83
CA VAL A 506 15.22 -13.32 5.40
C VAL A 506 15.01 -14.69 6.05
N THR A 507 14.61 -15.67 5.23
CA THR A 507 14.50 -17.08 5.63
C THR A 507 14.84 -17.99 4.44
N PRO A 508 15.32 -19.22 4.67
CA PRO A 508 15.56 -20.18 3.59
C PRO A 508 14.32 -20.45 2.75
N SER A 509 13.14 -20.54 3.39
CA SER A 509 11.85 -20.74 2.69
C SER A 509 11.49 -19.56 1.78
N ASN A 510 11.68 -18.32 2.25
CA ASN A 510 11.38 -17.15 1.44
C ASN A 510 12.36 -17.01 0.27
N LEU A 511 13.65 -17.26 0.49
CA LEU A 511 14.65 -17.27 -0.58
C LEU A 511 14.33 -18.33 -1.65
N PHE A 512 13.96 -19.54 -1.22
CA PHE A 512 13.53 -20.61 -2.12
C PHE A 512 12.31 -20.17 -2.95
N LYS A 513 11.27 -19.64 -2.31
CA LYS A 513 10.04 -19.22 -2.99
C LYS A 513 10.32 -18.09 -3.99
N LEU A 514 11.15 -17.12 -3.62
CA LEU A 514 11.52 -15.97 -4.46
C LEU A 514 12.22 -16.41 -5.76
N PHE A 515 13.11 -17.40 -5.68
CA PHE A 515 13.72 -17.98 -6.89
C PHE A 515 12.75 -18.83 -7.69
N SER A 516 11.88 -19.60 -7.03
CA SER A 516 10.85 -20.40 -7.72
C SER A 516 9.88 -19.55 -8.53
N THR A 517 9.64 -18.29 -8.13
CA THR A 517 8.79 -17.33 -8.86
C THR A 517 9.57 -16.45 -9.83
N LYS A 518 10.82 -16.81 -10.16
CA LYS A 518 11.70 -16.09 -11.10
C LYS A 518 11.85 -14.59 -10.78
N SER A 519 11.89 -14.24 -9.50
CA SER A 519 11.95 -12.83 -9.06
C SER A 519 13.40 -12.32 -8.95
N HIS A 520 13.56 -11.00 -8.92
CA HIS A 520 14.83 -10.33 -8.62
C HIS A 520 14.94 -10.11 -7.11
N GLY A 521 15.85 -10.84 -6.46
CA GLY A 521 16.14 -10.72 -5.04
C GLY A 521 17.30 -9.77 -4.77
N LEU A 522 17.32 -9.15 -3.59
CA LEU A 522 18.45 -8.40 -3.05
C LEU A 522 18.86 -9.00 -1.71
N LEU A 523 20.15 -9.33 -1.62
CA LEU A 523 20.76 -9.91 -0.43
C LEU A 523 22.03 -9.17 -0.06
N TYR A 524 22.10 -8.76 1.20
CA TYR A 524 23.33 -8.33 1.84
C TYR A 524 23.79 -9.44 2.80
N PRO A 525 24.83 -10.23 2.47
CA PRO A 525 25.22 -11.35 3.31
C PRO A 525 25.61 -10.94 4.73
N GLY A 526 26.24 -9.77 4.92
CA GLY A 526 26.55 -9.25 6.25
C GLY A 526 25.33 -8.73 7.03
N GLY A 527 24.26 -8.35 6.32
CA GLY A 527 22.98 -7.99 6.93
C GLY A 527 23.10 -6.83 7.93
N ALA A 528 22.50 -6.98 9.11
CA ALA A 528 22.49 -5.92 10.13
C ALA A 528 23.89 -5.51 10.62
N ARG A 529 24.88 -6.43 10.61
CA ARG A 529 26.26 -6.12 11.03
C ARG A 529 26.96 -5.14 10.08
N GLU A 530 26.65 -5.19 8.79
CA GLU A 530 27.10 -4.22 7.79
C GLU A 530 26.26 -2.94 7.86
N ALA A 531 24.93 -3.07 7.91
CA ALA A 531 24.02 -1.92 8.00
C ALA A 531 24.26 -1.04 9.24
N LEU A 532 24.80 -1.62 10.31
CA LEU A 532 25.13 -0.97 11.58
C LEU A 532 26.64 -1.05 11.86
N HIS A 533 27.46 -0.92 10.82
CA HIS A 533 28.91 -0.92 10.97
C HIS A 533 29.38 0.22 11.90
N ARG A 534 30.54 0.02 12.51
CA ARG A 534 31.14 0.93 13.48
C ARG A 534 32.06 1.94 12.79
N LYS A 535 32.66 2.83 13.57
CA LYS A 535 33.62 3.84 13.06
C LYS A 535 34.81 3.17 12.37
N GLY A 536 35.14 3.61 11.16
CA GLY A 536 36.25 3.07 10.37
C GLY A 536 35.99 1.68 9.77
N GLU A 537 34.72 1.24 9.78
CA GLU A 537 34.29 -0.01 9.16
C GLU A 537 33.53 0.19 7.85
N GLU A 538 33.40 1.43 7.37
CA GLU A 538 32.80 1.72 6.08
C GLU A 538 33.43 0.86 4.97
N TYR A 539 32.59 0.34 4.09
CA TYR A 539 32.97 -0.49 2.94
C TYR A 539 33.59 -1.86 3.27
N LYS A 540 33.54 -2.32 4.53
CA LYS A 540 34.00 -3.66 4.90
C LYS A 540 32.87 -4.68 4.79
N LEU A 541 33.20 -5.85 4.21
CA LEU A 541 32.26 -6.96 4.09
C LEU A 541 32.34 -7.90 5.30
N PHE A 542 31.29 -7.92 6.11
CA PHE A 542 31.15 -8.81 7.27
C PHE A 542 30.34 -10.04 6.89
N TRP A 543 30.81 -10.79 5.91
CA TRP A 543 30.09 -11.94 5.36
C TRP A 543 30.23 -13.19 6.25
N PRO A 544 29.19 -14.04 6.35
CA PRO A 544 29.29 -15.31 7.07
C PRO A 544 30.28 -16.28 6.40
N ASP A 545 30.78 -17.29 7.08
CA ASP A 545 31.69 -18.27 6.45
C ASP A 545 30.96 -19.29 5.57
N GLN A 546 29.63 -19.36 5.68
CA GLN A 546 28.84 -20.41 5.02
C GLN A 546 28.28 -19.94 3.66
N PRO A 547 28.51 -20.70 2.57
CA PRO A 547 28.09 -20.33 1.21
C PRO A 547 26.62 -20.69 0.89
N GLU A 548 25.71 -20.64 1.86
CA GLU A 548 24.36 -21.21 1.73
C GLU A 548 23.51 -20.53 0.65
N PHE A 549 23.63 -19.21 0.46
CA PHE A 549 22.91 -18.51 -0.59
C PHE A 549 23.39 -18.92 -2.00
N VAL A 550 24.67 -19.25 -2.15
CA VAL A 550 25.26 -19.69 -3.42
C VAL A 550 24.72 -21.05 -3.81
N ARG A 551 24.62 -21.97 -2.83
CA ARG A 551 24.02 -23.29 -3.03
C ARG A 551 22.54 -23.17 -3.41
N MET A 552 21.80 -22.29 -2.74
CA MET A 552 20.41 -22.02 -3.09
C MET A 552 20.27 -21.41 -4.49
N ALA A 553 21.14 -20.47 -4.87
CA ALA A 553 21.15 -19.90 -6.21
C ALA A 553 21.42 -20.97 -7.29
N ALA A 554 22.42 -21.82 -7.09
CA ALA A 554 22.75 -22.92 -8.00
C ALA A 554 21.60 -23.91 -8.18
N ARG A 555 20.85 -24.21 -7.12
CA ARG A 555 19.66 -25.08 -7.19
C ARG A 555 18.62 -24.61 -8.20
N PHE A 556 18.48 -23.30 -8.38
CA PHE A 556 17.48 -22.69 -9.28
C PHE A 556 18.09 -22.15 -10.59
N GLY A 557 19.40 -22.28 -10.78
CA GLY A 557 20.10 -21.63 -11.89
C GLY A 557 20.00 -20.10 -11.84
N THR A 558 19.87 -19.51 -10.65
CA THR A 558 19.76 -18.07 -10.43
C THR A 558 21.00 -17.34 -10.95
N THR A 559 20.79 -16.25 -11.68
CA THR A 559 21.90 -15.36 -12.06
C THR A 559 22.29 -14.48 -10.88
N ILE A 560 23.53 -14.54 -10.43
CA ILE A 560 24.03 -13.69 -9.34
C ILE A 560 24.68 -12.45 -9.96
N VAL A 561 24.30 -11.27 -9.51
CA VAL A 561 24.94 -10.00 -9.93
C VAL A 561 25.61 -9.40 -8.69
N PRO A 562 26.94 -9.53 -8.54
CA PRO A 562 27.66 -8.84 -7.49
C PRO A 562 27.61 -7.34 -7.76
N PHE A 563 27.40 -6.51 -6.74
CA PHE A 563 27.44 -5.06 -6.91
C PHE A 563 28.13 -4.36 -5.74
N GLY A 564 28.81 -3.27 -6.06
CA GLY A 564 29.37 -2.33 -5.10
C GLY A 564 28.54 -1.05 -5.04
N VAL A 565 28.50 -0.43 -3.86
CA VAL A 565 27.89 0.88 -3.66
C VAL A 565 28.75 1.71 -2.71
N VAL A 566 28.92 3.00 -3.00
CA VAL A 566 29.70 3.94 -2.18
C VAL A 566 29.05 5.32 -2.11
N GLY A 567 29.37 6.07 -1.05
CA GLY A 567 28.95 7.47 -0.84
C GLY A 567 28.39 7.77 0.56
N GLU A 568 28.33 6.81 1.48
CA GLU A 568 27.82 7.03 2.86
C GLU A 568 28.70 8.00 3.62
N ASP A 569 30.02 7.85 3.48
CA ASP A 569 31.04 8.71 4.09
C ASP A 569 31.03 10.14 3.51
N ASP A 570 30.41 10.32 2.33
CA ASP A 570 30.23 11.62 1.69
C ASP A 570 28.99 12.36 2.18
N ILE A 571 28.02 11.67 2.77
CA ILE A 571 26.78 12.28 3.26
C ILE A 571 26.76 12.44 4.77
N ALA A 572 27.51 11.60 5.50
CA ALA A 572 27.49 11.62 6.95
C ALA A 572 28.76 11.05 7.60
N GLU A 573 28.92 11.35 8.88
CA GLU A 573 29.98 10.82 9.75
C GLU A 573 29.36 10.13 10.97
N ILE A 574 29.89 8.96 11.33
CA ILE A 574 29.50 8.27 12.57
C ILE A 574 30.25 8.92 13.73
N VAL A 575 29.51 9.63 14.60
CA VAL A 575 30.05 10.26 15.81
C VAL A 575 29.85 9.41 17.06
N LEU A 576 28.84 8.52 17.07
CA LEU A 576 28.62 7.53 18.12
C LEU A 576 28.30 6.18 17.49
N ASP A 577 29.11 5.16 17.78
CA ASP A 577 28.79 3.78 17.44
C ASP A 577 28.35 2.98 18.67
N TYR A 578 28.10 1.68 18.49
CA TYR A 578 27.70 0.80 19.58
C TYR A 578 28.67 0.86 20.78
N ASN A 579 29.98 0.82 20.52
CA ASN A 579 30.98 0.78 21.58
C ASN A 579 30.98 2.08 22.40
N ASP A 580 30.70 3.22 21.76
CA ASP A 580 30.52 4.49 22.46
C ASP A 580 29.27 4.45 23.36
N TYR A 581 28.14 3.98 22.82
CA TYR A 581 26.91 3.86 23.61
C TYR A 581 27.05 2.93 24.80
N MET A 582 27.81 1.83 24.65
CA MET A 582 28.05 0.89 25.75
C MET A 582 28.85 1.49 26.91
N ARG A 583 29.54 2.62 26.69
CA ARG A 583 30.25 3.37 27.74
C ARG A 583 29.37 4.39 28.45
N ILE A 584 28.17 4.66 27.95
CA ILE A 584 27.23 5.61 28.55
C ILE A 584 26.30 4.85 29.51
N PRO A 585 26.35 5.11 30.83
CA PRO A 585 25.44 4.49 31.79
C PRO A 585 23.98 4.74 31.43
N VAL A 586 23.08 3.81 31.78
CA VAL A 586 21.64 3.82 31.45
C VAL A 586 21.36 3.55 29.96
N VAL A 587 22.07 4.20 29.03
CA VAL A 587 21.91 3.96 27.59
C VAL A 587 22.34 2.54 27.23
N ASN A 588 23.45 2.08 27.80
CA ASN A 588 23.94 0.72 27.63
C ASN A 588 22.91 -0.35 28.06
N ASP A 589 22.21 -0.14 29.18
CA ASP A 589 21.20 -1.05 29.71
C ASP A 589 19.94 -1.07 28.83
N LEU A 590 19.54 0.10 28.30
CA LEU A 590 18.43 0.19 27.34
C LEU A 590 18.73 -0.57 26.04
N ILE A 591 19.94 -0.41 25.49
CA ILE A 591 20.35 -1.11 24.26
C ILE A 591 20.43 -2.62 24.51
N LYS A 592 21.03 -3.06 25.62
CA LYS A 592 21.08 -4.48 25.99
C LYS A 592 19.68 -5.08 26.11
N LYS A 593 18.80 -4.44 26.86
CA LYS A 593 17.41 -4.89 27.05
C LYS A 593 16.66 -5.01 25.73
N SER A 594 16.77 -4.00 24.86
CA SER A 594 16.16 -4.03 23.52
C SER A 594 16.66 -5.20 22.67
N ASN A 595 17.96 -5.51 22.73
CA ASN A 595 18.56 -6.62 22.01
C ASN A 595 18.29 -8.00 22.64
N GLU A 596 18.00 -8.07 23.93
CA GLU A 596 17.54 -9.28 24.63
C GLU A 596 16.08 -9.61 24.31
N GLU A 597 15.23 -8.60 24.20
CA GLU A 597 13.81 -8.76 23.86
C GLU A 597 13.58 -8.96 22.34
N GLY A 598 14.55 -8.59 21.51
CA GLY A 598 14.48 -8.66 20.05
C GLY A 598 14.77 -10.03 19.43
N ILE A 599 14.40 -10.20 18.15
CA ILE A 599 14.72 -11.41 17.38
C ILE A 599 16.22 -11.46 17.11
N ARG A 600 16.90 -12.51 17.56
CA ARG A 600 18.32 -12.76 17.28
C ARG A 600 18.47 -13.76 16.14
N LEU A 601 19.16 -13.36 15.07
CA LEU A 601 19.58 -14.26 14.01
C LEU A 601 21.00 -14.76 14.29
N ARG A 602 21.35 -15.92 13.72
CA ARG A 602 22.73 -16.43 13.70
C ARG A 602 23.35 -16.64 15.09
N THR A 603 22.55 -16.96 16.09
CA THR A 603 22.98 -17.20 17.49
C THR A 603 23.99 -18.35 17.63
N GLU A 604 24.05 -19.24 16.65
CA GLU A 604 24.99 -20.38 16.60
C GLU A 604 26.30 -20.04 15.85
N MET A 605 26.42 -18.83 15.28
CA MET A 605 27.62 -18.40 14.56
C MET A 605 28.62 -17.72 15.52
N SER A 606 29.92 -17.85 15.21
CA SER A 606 31.02 -17.19 15.94
C SER A 606 31.66 -16.07 15.11
N GLY A 607 32.44 -15.20 15.76
CA GLY A 607 33.20 -14.13 15.09
C GLY A 607 32.40 -12.83 14.89
N GLU A 608 32.94 -11.91 14.07
CA GLU A 608 32.39 -10.55 13.90
C GLU A 608 30.94 -10.51 13.38
N ILE A 609 30.53 -11.53 12.63
CA ILE A 609 29.17 -11.63 12.08
C ILE A 609 28.11 -12.01 13.12
N ALA A 610 28.52 -12.53 14.28
CA ALA A 610 27.65 -12.84 15.42
C ALA A 610 27.28 -11.57 16.22
N ASN A 611 28.07 -10.51 16.11
CA ASN A 611 27.85 -9.21 16.78
C ASN A 611 26.76 -8.40 16.07
N GLN A 612 25.52 -8.91 16.03
CA GLN A 612 24.38 -8.26 15.38
C GLN A 612 23.60 -7.35 16.32
N ASP A 613 24.31 -6.59 17.15
CA ASP A 613 23.69 -5.64 18.07
C ASP A 613 22.90 -4.59 17.29
N LEU A 614 21.60 -4.53 17.53
CA LEU A 614 20.70 -3.54 16.97
C LEU A 614 20.79 -2.26 17.80
N TYR A 615 21.30 -1.20 17.19
CA TYR A 615 21.37 0.13 17.76
C TYR A 615 21.16 1.16 16.65
N PHE A 616 20.87 2.41 17.02
CA PHE A 616 20.84 3.51 16.06
C PHE A 616 22.15 4.32 16.22
N PRO A 617 23.01 4.39 15.19
CA PRO A 617 24.26 5.14 15.26
C PRO A 617 23.99 6.64 15.38
N GLY A 618 24.83 7.32 16.17
CA GLY A 618 24.85 8.78 16.19
C GLY A 618 25.57 9.29 14.96
N ILE A 619 24.86 10.03 14.11
CA ILE A 619 25.33 10.47 12.79
C ILE A 619 25.35 12.00 12.73
N LEU A 620 26.44 12.57 12.22
CA LEU A 620 26.57 13.98 11.87
C LEU A 620 26.51 14.15 10.34
N PRO A 621 25.54 14.89 9.77
CA PRO A 621 25.46 15.09 8.33
C PRO A 621 26.60 15.97 7.81
N LYS A 622 27.09 15.69 6.60
CA LYS A 622 28.09 16.48 5.87
C LYS A 622 27.46 17.27 4.71
N ILE A 623 28.22 18.17 4.10
CA ILE A 623 27.85 18.71 2.78
C ILE A 623 27.85 17.53 1.80
N PRO A 624 26.69 17.16 1.23
CA PRO A 624 26.53 15.85 0.63
C PRO A 624 27.33 15.72 -0.66
N GLY A 625 28.08 14.62 -0.76
CA GLY A 625 28.53 14.09 -2.04
C GLY A 625 27.39 13.40 -2.79
N ARG A 626 27.65 12.29 -3.50
CA ARG A 626 26.61 11.48 -4.14
C ARG A 626 26.89 9.98 -4.00
N PHE A 627 25.88 9.17 -4.33
CA PHE A 627 25.98 7.73 -4.33
C PHE A 627 26.37 7.19 -5.70
N TYR A 628 27.17 6.13 -5.71
CA TYR A 628 27.59 5.44 -6.92
C TYR A 628 27.33 3.96 -6.76
N PHE A 629 26.73 3.35 -7.77
CA PHE A 629 26.44 1.92 -7.83
C PHE A 629 27.17 1.33 -9.03
N LEU A 630 27.81 0.18 -8.84
CA LEU A 630 28.39 -0.60 -9.93
C LEU A 630 27.92 -2.05 -9.82
N PHE A 631 27.04 -2.43 -10.73
CA PHE A 631 26.61 -3.82 -10.92
C PHE A 631 27.63 -4.54 -11.78
N GLY A 632 28.37 -5.47 -11.18
CA GLY A 632 29.38 -6.27 -11.86
C GLY A 632 28.79 -7.25 -12.88
N LYS A 633 29.68 -8.01 -13.52
CA LYS A 633 29.29 -8.95 -14.58
C LYS A 633 28.36 -10.05 -14.01
N PRO A 634 27.21 -10.33 -14.63
CA PRO A 634 26.31 -11.39 -14.19
C PRO A 634 26.98 -12.77 -14.19
N ILE A 635 26.90 -13.48 -13.06
CA ILE A 635 27.45 -14.82 -12.85
C ILE A 635 26.32 -15.84 -12.97
N GLN A 636 26.34 -16.62 -14.04
CA GLN A 636 25.39 -17.71 -14.25
C GLN A 636 25.71 -18.89 -13.33
N THR A 637 24.72 -19.37 -12.60
CA THR A 637 24.81 -20.62 -11.81
C THR A 637 24.15 -21.81 -12.49
N LYS A 638 23.36 -21.56 -13.55
CA LYS A 638 22.79 -22.62 -14.39
C LYS A 638 23.91 -23.49 -14.99
N GLY A 639 23.77 -24.82 -14.88
CA GLY A 639 24.78 -25.78 -15.32
C GLY A 639 25.98 -25.94 -14.37
N LYS A 640 25.92 -25.38 -13.15
CA LYS A 640 26.91 -25.59 -12.08
C LYS A 640 26.36 -26.52 -11.00
N GLU A 641 25.86 -27.72 -11.36
CA GLU A 641 25.26 -28.63 -10.36
C GLU A 641 26.27 -29.11 -9.30
N ASN A 642 27.57 -29.08 -9.61
CA ASN A 642 28.65 -29.37 -8.67
C ASN A 642 28.67 -28.40 -7.47
N VAL A 643 28.34 -27.12 -7.65
CA VAL A 643 28.24 -26.12 -6.57
C VAL A 643 27.17 -26.49 -5.55
N LEU A 644 26.10 -27.18 -5.96
CA LEU A 644 25.05 -27.61 -5.05
C LEU A 644 25.51 -28.75 -4.13
N LYS A 645 26.32 -29.68 -4.68
CA LYS A 645 26.72 -30.93 -4.03
C LYS A 645 28.07 -30.86 -3.31
N ASN A 646 29.00 -30.04 -3.82
CA ASN A 646 30.36 -29.91 -3.32
C ASN A 646 30.53 -28.60 -2.55
N ARG A 647 30.91 -28.72 -1.27
CA ARG A 647 31.12 -27.57 -0.38
C ARG A 647 32.27 -26.67 -0.83
N ASP A 648 33.35 -27.25 -1.36
CA ASP A 648 34.53 -26.49 -1.78
C ASP A 648 34.23 -25.68 -3.04
N SER A 649 33.51 -26.27 -4.01
CA SER A 649 33.04 -25.53 -5.19
C SER A 649 32.05 -24.41 -4.83
N ALA A 650 31.19 -24.62 -3.82
CA ALA A 650 30.33 -23.56 -3.31
C ALA A 650 31.11 -22.44 -2.65
N ASN A 651 32.15 -22.78 -1.88
CA ASN A 651 33.02 -21.82 -1.22
C ASN A 651 33.87 -21.02 -2.22
N GLU A 652 34.36 -21.66 -3.28
CA GLU A 652 35.11 -20.97 -4.34
C GLU A 652 34.25 -19.91 -5.03
N LEU A 653 33.02 -20.28 -5.44
CA LEU A 653 32.09 -19.33 -6.04
C LEU A 653 31.68 -18.22 -5.05
N TYR A 654 31.51 -18.56 -3.78
CA TYR A 654 31.23 -17.59 -2.72
C TYR A 654 32.34 -16.54 -2.57
N LEU A 655 33.60 -16.98 -2.50
CA LEU A 655 34.77 -16.11 -2.43
C LEU A 655 34.94 -15.28 -3.70
N GLN A 656 34.65 -15.86 -4.88
CA GLN A 656 34.62 -15.12 -6.14
C GLN A 656 33.61 -13.96 -6.06
N ILE A 657 32.37 -14.23 -5.66
CA ILE A 657 31.33 -13.19 -5.56
C ILE A 657 31.75 -12.11 -4.55
N LYS A 658 32.30 -12.51 -3.39
CA LYS A 658 32.80 -11.56 -2.38
C LYS A 658 33.90 -10.65 -2.96
N SER A 659 34.89 -11.24 -3.65
CA SER A 659 35.97 -10.51 -4.31
C SER A 659 35.46 -9.55 -5.38
N GLU A 660 34.46 -9.93 -6.17
CA GLU A 660 33.84 -9.05 -7.18
C GLU A 660 33.15 -7.84 -6.52
N VAL A 661 32.47 -8.04 -5.39
CA VAL A 661 31.88 -6.92 -4.61
C VAL A 661 32.98 -5.98 -4.10
N GLU A 662 34.05 -6.51 -3.52
CA GLU A 662 35.20 -5.72 -3.04
C GLU A 662 35.87 -4.94 -4.18
N GLN A 663 36.03 -5.55 -5.35
CA GLN A 663 36.60 -4.90 -6.54
C GLN A 663 35.69 -3.78 -7.07
N ASN A 664 34.38 -4.00 -7.12
CA ASN A 664 33.42 -2.97 -7.52
C ASN A 664 33.46 -1.77 -6.57
N ILE A 665 33.50 -2.00 -5.26
CA ILE A 665 33.65 -0.94 -4.24
C ILE A 665 34.98 -0.20 -4.44
N ALA A 666 36.10 -0.91 -4.57
CA ALA A 666 37.42 -0.31 -4.77
C ALA A 666 37.48 0.56 -6.04
N TYR A 667 36.88 0.08 -7.14
CA TYR A 667 36.73 0.83 -8.37
C TYR A 667 35.98 2.15 -8.14
N LEU A 668 34.83 2.08 -7.48
CA LEU A 668 34.00 3.26 -7.20
C LEU A 668 34.69 4.26 -6.26
N ILE A 669 35.38 3.79 -5.21
CA ILE A 669 36.16 4.64 -4.29
C ILE A 669 37.23 5.44 -5.06
N LYS A 670 37.87 4.81 -6.06
CA LYS A 670 38.85 5.47 -6.91
C LYS A 670 38.17 6.46 -7.86
N LYS A 671 37.20 5.99 -8.65
CA LYS A 671 36.58 6.76 -9.74
C LYS A 671 35.75 7.95 -9.27
N ARG A 672 35.09 7.87 -8.11
CA ARG A 672 34.34 9.02 -7.57
C ARG A 672 35.22 10.24 -7.30
N LYS A 673 36.54 10.09 -7.15
CA LYS A 673 37.47 11.22 -6.96
C LYS A 673 37.69 12.03 -8.24
N GLU A 674 37.47 11.42 -9.41
CA GLU A 674 37.59 12.05 -10.72
C GLU A 674 36.31 12.81 -11.11
N ASP A 675 35.31 12.83 -10.22
CA ASP A 675 33.99 13.31 -10.55
C ASP A 675 33.79 14.81 -10.27
N PRO A 676 33.66 15.65 -11.31
CA PRO A 676 33.52 17.10 -11.15
C PRO A 676 32.19 17.50 -10.50
N TYR A 677 31.16 16.63 -10.50
CA TYR A 677 29.89 16.91 -9.83
C TYR A 677 29.67 16.03 -8.60
N ARG A 678 30.74 15.55 -7.96
CA ARG A 678 30.64 14.87 -6.67
C ARG A 678 30.05 15.79 -5.60
N GLY A 679 30.40 17.08 -5.59
CA GLY A 679 29.86 18.06 -4.64
C GLY A 679 28.46 18.54 -5.03
N ILE A 680 27.62 18.80 -4.03
CA ILE A 680 26.27 19.35 -4.26
C ILE A 680 26.27 20.75 -4.88
N LEU A 681 27.31 21.57 -4.64
CA LEU A 681 27.40 22.91 -5.19
C LEU A 681 27.54 22.87 -6.71
N ASP A 682 28.49 22.10 -7.22
CA ASP A 682 28.72 21.94 -8.66
C ASP A 682 27.49 21.36 -9.38
N ARG A 683 26.81 20.38 -8.77
CA ARG A 683 25.53 19.86 -9.28
C ARG A 683 24.43 20.91 -9.32
N THR A 684 24.35 21.76 -8.30
CA THR A 684 23.31 22.80 -8.22
C THR A 684 23.57 23.89 -9.27
N VAL A 685 24.83 24.29 -9.47
CA VAL A 685 25.22 25.24 -10.52
C VAL A 685 24.94 24.66 -11.91
N TYR A 686 25.32 23.40 -12.16
CA TYR A 686 25.03 22.72 -13.42
C TYR A 686 23.52 22.73 -13.72
N ARG A 687 22.70 22.35 -12.74
CA ARG A 687 21.24 22.32 -12.86
C ARG A 687 20.62 23.69 -13.14
N ALA A 688 21.19 24.75 -12.59
CA ALA A 688 20.69 26.11 -12.84
C ALA A 688 20.94 26.56 -14.28
N LEU A 689 21.93 25.96 -14.96
CA LEU A 689 22.36 26.31 -16.32
C LEU A 689 21.86 25.32 -17.39
N ASP A 690 21.63 24.06 -17.03
CA ASP A 690 21.25 22.95 -17.91
C ASP A 690 20.26 22.02 -17.18
N ALA A 691 19.22 21.52 -17.84
CA ALA A 691 18.01 21.06 -17.15
C ALA A 691 17.71 19.56 -17.21
N SER A 692 17.93 18.83 -16.11
CA SER A 692 17.04 17.84 -15.46
C SER A 692 17.75 17.20 -14.25
N ILE A 693 17.01 16.74 -13.24
CA ILE A 693 17.58 16.17 -12.00
C ILE A 693 18.32 14.85 -12.24
N ASP A 694 17.97 14.17 -13.33
CA ASP A 694 18.43 12.82 -13.70
C ASP A 694 19.66 12.88 -14.63
N GLU A 695 20.14 14.09 -14.97
CA GLU A 695 21.08 14.32 -16.07
C GLU A 695 22.41 14.93 -15.62
N ALA A 696 22.61 15.17 -14.32
CA ALA A 696 23.89 15.65 -13.83
C ALA A 696 25.01 14.67 -14.24
N PRO A 697 26.02 15.10 -15.02
CA PRO A 697 27.05 14.20 -15.51
C PRO A 697 27.87 13.62 -14.34
N SER A 698 28.69 12.64 -14.65
CA SER A 698 29.67 12.09 -13.72
C SER A 698 30.96 11.79 -14.50
N PHE A 699 31.95 11.18 -13.85
CA PHE A 699 33.25 10.83 -14.43
C PHE A 699 33.13 9.99 -15.71
N GLU A 700 34.13 10.07 -16.59
CA GLU A 700 34.24 9.24 -17.79
C GLU A 700 34.61 7.79 -17.46
N LEU A 701 34.00 6.85 -18.20
CA LEU A 701 34.10 5.40 -17.98
C LEU A 701 35.35 4.79 -18.62
#